data_AF-A0A1V5PHC8-F1
#
_entry.id   AF-A0A1V5PHC8-F1
#
_cell.length_a   1.000
_cell.length_b   1.000
_cell.length_c   1.000
_cell.angle_alpha   90.00
_cell.angle_beta   90.00
_cell.angle_gamma   90.00
#
_symmetry.space_group_name_H-M   'P 1'
#
loop_
_entity.id
_entity.type
_entity.pdbx_description
1 polymer ?
#
loop_
_entity_poly.entity_id
_entity_poly.type
_entity_poly.pdbx_seq_one_letter_code
_entity_poly.pdbx_strand_id
1 'polypeptide(L)'
;MAFTFQRDIFAGDSWSPQFLFNKPLFDIYDVTELVAPDSSLVDDPVALQAQPPEILYAACQTVTHAITFDNDTGTVTFHLANAYGPFLTTLASFGYVMDKDWLVAQGAWDGDCATWQNTYSTAPTTSPIFSITNGTGPFMLDYWTSGSEVALERNPHYWRSTPIWPGSQTGAAALERVLIKKVPDAATRHDMLMTGAADLGYFIEVGTPLSDYVLLHYASPGAVTGTLQHPTGTLRAYAGVLDPSATDAFFTYNINTDGVHNYTGSGVFDGNGIPPDFFTDIHVRKAFNYAFNWTQYIADSYNGQAIQRTGPIIKGVMGHSDTQPTYFYSPTLAMEEFSQAWNGQVISSGFAITLSYNSGNLQREQFIESLKAGIEGLSPNFQINKLELPWMDYLPDLRDARIPIFISSWIQDIPHPYNWVQPYLIGTYALRQRLPDDQLSTYLAKVNSCLALQDSVARACYEDLQVTTYSNVTDMFLVQRVSNNFVRAEIRGYFANLGYGNNPYFYELSKGPLPIVTAVTPGAARTVNFTSSLGATASLMLPAGSVTETLDLVITPDTVTRYAPTGFLLGNLAFDIQAYSNGSPVPNPTFTNPITITLHYNEQALGMLNKNELRLLWWNGSSYEDAACGAYVRNTSGNILQVPVCHLSEFALGQIAHEVYLPLALRH
;
A
#
# COMPACT_ATOMS: atom_id res chain seq x y z
N MET A 1 -14.32 4.74 21.78
CA MET A 1 -13.59 3.71 21.00
C MET A 1 -14.43 2.45 20.79
N ALA A 2 -14.83 1.68 21.82
CA ALA A 2 -15.64 0.46 21.65
C ALA A 2 -16.90 0.66 20.79
N PHE A 3 -17.65 1.74 21.05
CA PHE A 3 -18.83 2.13 20.28
C PHE A 3 -18.59 2.19 18.76
N THR A 4 -17.43 2.68 18.31
CA THR A 4 -17.11 2.77 16.88
C THR A 4 -17.12 1.39 16.23
N PHE A 5 -16.43 0.43 16.82
CA PHE A 5 -16.36 -0.94 16.31
C PHE A 5 -17.71 -1.66 16.38
N GLN A 6 -18.45 -1.49 17.48
CA GLN A 6 -19.80 -2.04 17.60
C GLN A 6 -20.72 -1.52 16.50
N ARG A 7 -20.76 -0.19 16.31
CA ARG A 7 -21.53 0.46 15.25
C ARG A 7 -21.13 -0.04 13.87
N ASP A 8 -19.84 -0.13 13.60
CA ASP A 8 -19.32 -0.54 12.29
C ASP A 8 -19.72 -1.98 11.97
N ILE A 9 -19.65 -2.89 12.94
CA ILE A 9 -20.14 -4.27 12.81
C ILE A 9 -21.64 -4.29 12.47
N PHE A 10 -22.46 -3.48 13.14
CA PHE A 10 -23.91 -3.42 12.88
C PHE A 10 -24.27 -2.77 11.55
N ALA A 11 -23.47 -1.82 11.07
CA ALA A 11 -23.69 -1.13 9.80
C ALA A 11 -23.13 -1.91 8.60
N GLY A 12 -22.26 -2.89 8.83
CA GLY A 12 -21.61 -3.69 7.80
C GLY A 12 -22.59 -4.56 7.01
N ASP A 13 -22.19 -4.90 5.79
CA ASP A 13 -22.86 -5.83 4.88
C ASP A 13 -21.83 -6.81 4.28
N SER A 14 -22.26 -7.69 3.37
CA SER A 14 -21.39 -8.70 2.74
C SER A 14 -20.27 -8.12 1.87
N TRP A 15 -20.33 -6.84 1.53
CA TRP A 15 -19.33 -6.12 0.72
C TRP A 15 -18.42 -5.23 1.56
N SER A 16 -18.79 -4.99 2.81
CA SER A 16 -18.03 -4.17 3.74
C SER A 16 -16.81 -4.94 4.29
N PRO A 17 -15.74 -4.23 4.70
CA PRO A 17 -14.59 -4.88 5.35
C PRO A 17 -14.89 -5.40 6.77
N GLN A 18 -16.13 -5.31 7.24
CA GLN A 18 -16.51 -5.70 8.61
C GLN A 18 -16.37 -7.19 8.88
N PHE A 19 -16.32 -8.03 7.83
CA PHE A 19 -15.97 -9.45 7.97
C PHE A 19 -14.61 -9.64 8.68
N LEU A 20 -13.69 -8.67 8.57
CA LEU A 20 -12.39 -8.70 9.26
C LEU A 20 -12.50 -8.58 10.79
N PHE A 21 -13.62 -8.03 11.30
CA PHE A 21 -13.95 -8.00 12.73
C PHE A 21 -14.93 -9.11 13.12
N ASN A 22 -15.92 -9.41 12.27
CA ASN A 22 -16.90 -10.47 12.52
C ASN A 22 -16.22 -11.83 12.69
N LYS A 23 -15.27 -12.15 11.82
CA LYS A 23 -14.57 -13.44 11.84
C LYS A 23 -13.82 -13.69 13.15
N PRO A 24 -12.93 -12.80 13.63
CA PRO A 24 -12.24 -13.03 14.90
C PRO A 24 -13.15 -12.93 16.14
N LEU A 25 -14.20 -12.13 16.12
CA LEU A 25 -15.06 -11.91 17.29
C LEU A 25 -16.13 -13.00 17.46
N PHE A 26 -16.66 -13.54 16.36
CA PHE A 26 -17.84 -14.43 16.40
C PHE A 26 -17.72 -15.67 15.52
N ASP A 27 -16.65 -15.82 14.73
CA ASP A 27 -16.47 -16.88 13.73
C ASP A 27 -17.45 -16.84 12.54
N ILE A 28 -18.13 -15.70 12.34
CA ILE A 28 -19.13 -15.46 11.28
C ILE A 28 -18.59 -14.51 10.20
N TYR A 29 -19.26 -14.44 9.05
CA TYR A 29 -18.96 -13.49 7.98
C TYR A 29 -19.73 -12.17 8.14
N ASP A 30 -21.02 -12.24 8.46
CA ASP A 30 -21.93 -11.10 8.58
C ASP A 30 -22.65 -11.09 9.94
N VAL A 31 -22.91 -9.90 10.51
CA VAL A 31 -23.50 -9.77 11.85
C VAL A 31 -24.90 -10.38 11.95
N THR A 32 -25.65 -10.44 10.84
CA THR A 32 -26.99 -11.03 10.79
C THR A 32 -26.99 -12.54 11.03
N GLU A 33 -25.84 -13.20 10.92
CA GLU A 33 -25.70 -14.62 11.25
C GLU A 33 -25.85 -14.90 12.76
N LEU A 34 -25.72 -13.87 13.61
CA LEU A 34 -26.10 -13.94 15.02
C LEU A 34 -27.61 -14.03 15.24
N VAL A 35 -28.41 -13.62 14.24
CA VAL A 35 -29.88 -13.67 14.24
C VAL A 35 -30.37 -14.91 13.48
N ALA A 36 -29.78 -15.19 12.33
CA ALA A 36 -30.08 -16.34 11.47
C ALA A 36 -28.78 -17.02 10.98
N PRO A 37 -28.32 -18.09 11.65
CA PRO A 37 -27.04 -18.75 11.35
C PRO A 37 -26.91 -19.39 9.95
N ASP A 38 -27.99 -19.47 9.19
CA ASP A 38 -28.02 -20.02 7.82
C ASP A 38 -27.75 -18.95 6.74
N SER A 39 -27.31 -17.76 7.15
CA SER A 39 -27.02 -16.61 6.29
C SER A 39 -28.23 -16.10 5.50
N SER A 40 -29.45 -16.49 5.86
CA SER A 40 -30.69 -16.12 5.13
C SER A 40 -31.04 -14.63 5.19
N LEU A 41 -30.41 -13.86 6.08
CA LEU A 41 -30.64 -12.43 6.28
C LEU A 41 -29.53 -11.52 5.72
N VAL A 42 -28.46 -12.10 5.17
CA VAL A 42 -27.32 -11.35 4.63
C VAL A 42 -27.79 -10.44 3.49
N ASP A 43 -27.44 -9.16 3.58
CA ASP A 43 -27.84 -8.09 2.66
C ASP A 43 -29.38 -7.88 2.53
N ASP A 44 -30.20 -8.40 3.46
CA ASP A 44 -31.66 -8.20 3.50
C ASP A 44 -32.11 -7.41 4.75
N PRO A 45 -31.97 -6.07 4.74
CA PRO A 45 -32.36 -5.24 5.87
C PRO A 45 -33.87 -5.31 6.19
N VAL A 46 -34.73 -5.61 5.20
CA VAL A 46 -36.18 -5.69 5.41
C VAL A 46 -36.53 -6.97 6.17
N ALA A 47 -35.96 -8.10 5.77
CA ALA A 47 -36.15 -9.37 6.46
C ALA A 47 -35.53 -9.36 7.86
N LEU A 48 -34.38 -8.68 8.05
CA LEU A 48 -33.77 -8.46 9.35
C LEU A 48 -34.67 -7.64 10.28
N GLN A 49 -35.23 -6.52 9.80
CA GLN A 49 -36.12 -5.66 10.59
C GLN A 49 -37.43 -6.36 10.99
N ALA A 50 -37.84 -7.39 10.23
CA ALA A 50 -39.01 -8.20 10.55
C ALA A 50 -38.76 -9.28 11.61
N GLN A 51 -37.51 -9.48 12.05
CA GLN A 51 -37.19 -10.49 13.06
C GLN A 51 -37.71 -10.11 14.45
N PRO A 52 -38.00 -11.09 15.32
CA PRO A 52 -38.48 -10.82 16.67
C PRO A 52 -37.50 -9.92 17.46
N PRO A 53 -37.99 -8.85 18.14
CA PRO A 53 -37.15 -7.88 18.83
C PRO A 53 -36.18 -8.50 19.85
N GLU A 54 -36.57 -9.60 20.50
CA GLU A 54 -35.75 -10.31 21.47
C GLU A 54 -34.52 -10.97 20.85
N ILE A 55 -34.61 -11.46 19.60
CA ILE A 55 -33.47 -12.07 18.90
C ILE A 55 -32.52 -10.98 18.41
N LEU A 56 -33.07 -9.89 17.87
CA LEU A 56 -32.29 -8.71 17.47
C LEU A 56 -31.53 -8.11 18.66
N TYR A 57 -32.18 -8.01 19.82
CA TYR A 57 -31.56 -7.53 21.05
C TYR A 57 -30.46 -8.48 21.53
N ALA A 58 -30.69 -9.79 21.49
CA ALA A 58 -29.67 -10.79 21.87
C ALA A 58 -28.44 -10.74 20.96
N ALA A 59 -28.61 -10.58 19.64
CA ALA A 59 -27.51 -10.38 18.71
C ALA A 59 -26.70 -9.13 19.05
N CYS A 60 -27.38 -8.01 19.36
CA CYS A 60 -26.69 -6.80 19.80
C CYS A 60 -25.92 -6.97 21.12
N GLN A 61 -26.51 -7.69 22.07
CA GLN A 61 -25.81 -8.02 23.31
C GLN A 61 -24.54 -8.84 23.04
N THR A 62 -24.58 -9.81 22.13
CA THR A 62 -23.39 -10.59 21.76
C THR A 62 -22.26 -9.69 21.26
N VAL A 63 -22.55 -8.73 20.37
CA VAL A 63 -21.54 -7.79 19.86
C VAL A 63 -21.00 -6.87 20.95
N THR A 64 -21.88 -6.30 21.78
CA THR A 64 -21.47 -5.38 22.86
C THR A 64 -20.67 -6.07 23.96
N HIS A 65 -20.93 -7.36 24.24
CA HIS A 65 -20.11 -8.15 25.17
C HIS A 65 -18.78 -8.59 24.57
N ALA A 66 -18.67 -8.73 23.25
CA ALA A 66 -17.40 -9.04 22.59
C ALA A 66 -16.45 -7.82 22.55
N ILE A 67 -16.98 -6.60 22.65
CA ILE A 67 -16.21 -5.36 22.63
C ILE A 67 -16.60 -4.52 23.84
N THR A 68 -15.96 -4.76 24.97
CA THR A 68 -16.25 -4.07 26.23
C THR A 68 -15.34 -2.85 26.41
N PHE A 69 -15.77 -1.91 27.25
CA PHE A 69 -14.97 -0.75 27.60
C PHE A 69 -15.11 -0.40 29.08
N ASP A 70 -14.09 0.26 29.59
CA ASP A 70 -14.04 0.83 30.93
C ASP A 70 -13.55 2.27 30.81
N ASN A 71 -14.44 3.22 31.08
CA ASN A 71 -14.15 4.65 30.99
C ASN A 71 -13.25 5.13 32.13
N ASP A 72 -13.26 4.46 33.28
CA ASP A 72 -12.44 4.86 34.43
C ASP A 72 -10.97 4.55 34.18
N THR A 73 -10.69 3.44 33.47
CA THR A 73 -9.34 3.04 33.09
C THR A 73 -8.95 3.44 31.66
N GLY A 74 -9.90 3.89 30.84
CA GLY A 74 -9.66 4.20 29.43
C GLY A 74 -9.38 2.96 28.57
N THR A 75 -9.89 1.79 28.99
CA THR A 75 -9.58 0.50 28.37
C THR A 75 -10.71 0.04 27.45
N VAL A 76 -10.36 -0.53 26.29
CA VAL A 76 -11.27 -1.34 25.45
C VAL A 76 -10.74 -2.75 25.40
N THR A 77 -11.60 -3.74 25.61
CA THR A 77 -11.26 -5.16 25.56
C THR A 77 -12.05 -5.85 24.46
N PHE A 78 -11.33 -6.54 23.57
CA PHE A 78 -11.90 -7.38 22.53
C PHE A 78 -11.81 -8.84 22.96
N HIS A 79 -12.95 -9.53 23.03
CA HIS A 79 -13.05 -10.94 23.36
C HIS A 79 -13.18 -11.76 22.07
N LEU A 80 -12.05 -12.22 21.55
CA LEU A 80 -12.04 -13.00 20.31
C LEU A 80 -12.57 -14.41 20.54
N ALA A 81 -13.36 -14.93 19.60
CA ALA A 81 -13.82 -16.32 19.62
C ALA A 81 -12.67 -17.31 19.48
N ASN A 82 -11.66 -16.95 18.65
CA ASN A 82 -10.47 -17.75 18.38
C ASN A 82 -9.23 -16.87 18.30
N ALA A 83 -8.05 -17.47 18.48
CA ALA A 83 -6.79 -16.79 18.19
C ALA A 83 -6.76 -16.36 16.71
N TYR A 84 -6.49 -15.08 16.46
CA TYR A 84 -6.50 -14.50 15.13
C TYR A 84 -5.25 -13.62 14.93
N GLY A 85 -4.22 -14.19 14.30
CA GLY A 85 -2.95 -13.49 14.02
C GLY A 85 -3.09 -12.09 13.39
N PRO A 86 -4.01 -11.86 12.43
CA PRO A 86 -4.20 -10.57 11.78
C PRO A 86 -4.99 -9.54 12.61
N PHE A 87 -5.34 -9.80 13.87
CA PHE A 87 -6.24 -8.89 14.60
C PHE A 87 -5.64 -7.49 14.78
N LEU A 88 -4.35 -7.42 15.14
CA LEU A 88 -3.65 -6.14 15.30
C LEU A 88 -3.49 -5.39 13.97
N THR A 89 -3.21 -6.09 12.86
CA THR A 89 -3.14 -5.45 11.54
C THR A 89 -4.53 -4.99 11.07
N THR A 90 -5.58 -5.71 11.43
CA THR A 90 -6.97 -5.32 11.18
C THR A 90 -7.32 -4.02 11.91
N LEU A 91 -6.98 -3.93 13.20
CA LEU A 91 -7.14 -2.68 13.96
C LEU A 91 -6.33 -1.52 13.35
N ALA A 92 -5.13 -1.78 12.84
CA ALA A 92 -4.31 -0.75 12.21
C ALA A 92 -4.86 -0.26 10.85
N SER A 93 -5.53 -1.11 10.08
CA SER A 93 -6.10 -0.76 8.78
C SER A 93 -7.54 -0.22 8.85
N PHE A 94 -8.40 -0.78 9.71
CA PHE A 94 -9.84 -0.47 9.75
C PHE A 94 -10.33 0.01 11.11
N GLY A 95 -9.44 0.22 12.09
CA GLY A 95 -9.79 0.72 13.42
C GLY A 95 -9.95 2.22 13.53
N TYR A 96 -10.63 2.86 12.58
CA TYR A 96 -10.83 4.31 12.55
C TYR A 96 -11.82 4.75 13.64
N VAL A 97 -11.31 5.34 14.72
CA VAL A 97 -12.15 5.80 15.83
C VAL A 97 -12.82 7.14 15.52
N MET A 98 -14.11 7.24 15.84
CA MET A 98 -14.91 8.46 15.74
C MET A 98 -15.64 8.75 17.05
N ASP A 99 -15.95 10.03 17.28
CA ASP A 99 -16.65 10.48 18.47
C ASP A 99 -18.12 10.00 18.51
N LYS A 100 -18.53 9.37 19.62
CA LYS A 100 -19.87 8.81 19.76
C LYS A 100 -20.94 9.89 19.70
N ASP A 101 -20.82 10.93 20.52
CA ASP A 101 -21.87 11.93 20.70
C ASP A 101 -22.11 12.69 19.39
N TRP A 102 -21.03 13.00 18.66
CA TRP A 102 -21.09 13.58 17.33
C TRP A 102 -21.81 12.66 16.34
N LEU A 103 -21.48 11.37 16.30
CA LEU A 103 -22.12 10.39 15.41
C LEU A 103 -23.62 10.31 15.66
N VAL A 104 -24.03 10.22 16.93
CA VAL A 104 -25.45 10.23 17.32
C VAL A 104 -26.12 11.53 16.88
N ALA A 105 -25.47 12.68 17.06
CA ALA A 105 -25.99 13.97 16.63
C ALA A 105 -26.15 14.08 15.10
N GLN A 106 -25.35 13.35 14.31
CA GLN A 106 -25.53 13.25 12.85
C GLN A 106 -26.65 12.28 12.44
N GLY A 107 -27.17 11.46 13.36
CA GLY A 107 -28.20 10.46 13.08
C GLY A 107 -27.65 9.07 12.74
N ALA A 108 -26.40 8.77 13.08
CA ALA A 108 -25.92 7.39 13.11
C ALA A 108 -26.57 6.62 14.29
N TRP A 109 -26.39 5.30 14.34
CA TRP A 109 -26.86 4.46 15.45
C TRP A 109 -26.44 5.05 16.80
N ASP A 110 -27.34 5.07 17.78
CA ASP A 110 -27.17 5.73 19.08
C ASP A 110 -26.55 4.84 20.17
N GLY A 111 -26.42 3.55 19.88
CA GLY A 111 -25.96 2.54 20.83
C GLY A 111 -27.10 1.77 21.48
N ASP A 112 -28.36 2.03 21.11
CA ASP A 112 -29.50 1.26 21.62
C ASP A 112 -29.63 -0.07 20.86
N CYS A 113 -29.58 -1.18 21.60
CA CYS A 113 -29.77 -2.51 21.03
C CYS A 113 -31.17 -2.74 20.43
N ALA A 114 -32.15 -1.89 20.71
CA ALA A 114 -33.47 -1.98 20.08
C ALA A 114 -33.50 -1.46 18.63
N THR A 115 -32.45 -0.77 18.16
CA THR A 115 -32.50 0.02 16.91
C THR A 115 -31.38 -0.27 15.92
N TRP A 116 -30.41 -1.14 16.24
CA TRP A 116 -29.22 -1.37 15.39
C TRP A 116 -29.58 -1.84 13.96
N GLN A 117 -30.62 -2.65 13.82
CA GLN A 117 -31.12 -3.20 12.55
C GLN A 117 -31.59 -2.12 11.56
N ASN A 118 -31.83 -0.89 12.02
CA ASN A 118 -32.17 0.24 11.17
C ASN A 118 -30.96 0.83 10.44
N THR A 119 -29.74 0.42 10.84
CA THR A 119 -28.48 0.90 10.25
C THR A 119 -27.74 -0.17 9.45
N TYR A 120 -28.18 -1.41 9.53
CA TYR A 120 -27.62 -2.53 8.76
C TYR A 120 -27.73 -2.28 7.25
N SER A 121 -26.64 -2.57 6.52
CA SER A 121 -26.56 -2.43 5.06
C SER A 121 -27.07 -1.08 4.55
N THR A 122 -26.76 0.00 5.29
CA THR A 122 -27.13 1.36 4.85
C THR A 122 -26.31 1.75 3.63
N ALA A 123 -26.99 2.02 2.50
CA ALA A 123 -26.31 2.44 1.28
C ALA A 123 -25.47 3.72 1.54
N PRO A 124 -24.23 3.81 1.03
CA PRO A 124 -23.34 4.93 1.32
C PRO A 124 -23.98 6.29 1.06
N THR A 125 -24.69 6.46 -0.05
CA THR A 125 -25.34 7.73 -0.43
C THR A 125 -26.48 8.16 0.49
N THR A 126 -26.99 7.24 1.32
CA THR A 126 -28.05 7.50 2.31
C THR A 126 -27.52 7.59 3.73
N SER A 127 -26.25 7.27 3.96
CA SER A 127 -25.63 7.37 5.27
C SER A 127 -25.50 8.84 5.70
N PRO A 128 -25.90 9.20 6.93
CA PRO A 128 -25.81 10.59 7.41
C PRO A 128 -24.37 11.09 7.52
N ILE A 129 -23.40 10.19 7.57
CA ILE A 129 -21.97 10.49 7.74
C ILE A 129 -21.17 10.31 6.45
N PHE A 130 -21.82 10.11 5.30
CA PHE A 130 -21.15 9.80 4.04
C PHE A 130 -20.11 10.85 3.60
N SER A 131 -20.44 12.13 3.77
CA SER A 131 -19.64 13.26 3.28
C SER A 131 -19.03 14.11 4.39
N ILE A 132 -19.08 13.66 5.64
CA ILE A 132 -18.61 14.38 6.82
C ILE A 132 -17.80 13.45 7.71
N THR A 133 -16.86 14.00 8.49
CA THR A 133 -16.03 13.19 9.40
C THR A 133 -15.60 14.01 10.61
N ASN A 134 -15.43 13.34 11.75
CA ASN A 134 -14.95 13.92 13.00
C ASN A 134 -13.95 12.96 13.67
N GLY A 135 -12.78 12.84 13.06
CA GLY A 135 -11.69 12.00 13.56
C GLY A 135 -10.65 12.77 14.37
N THR A 136 -9.73 12.05 15.00
CA THR A 136 -8.63 12.62 15.81
C THR A 136 -7.30 12.67 15.05
N GLY A 137 -7.35 12.65 13.71
CA GLY A 137 -6.19 12.54 12.83
C GLY A 137 -5.36 13.84 12.75
N PRO A 138 -4.19 13.78 12.08
CA PRO A 138 -3.32 14.94 11.90
C PRO A 138 -3.86 15.99 10.92
N PHE A 139 -4.89 15.64 10.15
CA PHE A 139 -5.60 16.53 9.25
C PHE A 139 -7.11 16.40 9.46
N MET A 140 -7.82 17.49 9.21
CA MET A 140 -9.28 17.62 9.25
C MET A 140 -9.79 17.80 7.81
N LEU A 141 -11.00 17.33 7.53
CA LEU A 141 -11.63 17.53 6.22
C LEU A 141 -12.04 19.00 6.08
N ASP A 142 -11.49 19.69 5.07
CA ASP A 142 -11.93 21.03 4.66
C ASP A 142 -13.16 20.90 3.74
N TYR A 143 -13.00 20.20 2.62
CA TYR A 143 -14.12 19.85 1.74
C TYR A 143 -13.84 18.59 0.91
N TRP A 144 -14.92 18.03 0.36
CA TRP A 144 -14.87 16.94 -0.61
C TRP A 144 -15.84 17.21 -1.77
N THR A 145 -15.30 17.20 -2.99
CA THR A 145 -16.10 17.21 -4.21
C THR A 145 -16.05 15.81 -4.82
N SER A 146 -17.18 15.09 -4.73
CA SER A 146 -17.28 13.70 -5.16
C SER A 146 -16.76 13.49 -6.59
N GLY A 147 -15.88 12.50 -6.75
CA GLY A 147 -15.26 12.16 -8.04
C GLY A 147 -14.22 13.16 -8.56
N SER A 148 -13.94 14.25 -7.83
CA SER A 148 -13.04 15.32 -8.29
C SER A 148 -11.84 15.51 -7.35
N GLU A 149 -12.05 15.97 -6.12
CA GLU A 149 -10.96 16.32 -5.21
C GLU A 149 -11.36 16.30 -3.73
N VAL A 150 -10.37 16.09 -2.86
CA VAL A 150 -10.48 16.15 -1.39
C VAL A 150 -9.45 17.15 -0.89
N ALA A 151 -9.88 18.11 -0.08
CA ALA A 151 -9.00 19.04 0.62
C ALA A 151 -9.02 18.74 2.12
N LEU A 152 -7.82 18.69 2.69
CA LEU A 152 -7.61 18.51 4.12
C LEU A 152 -6.79 19.69 4.66
N GLU A 153 -7.13 20.13 5.86
CA GLU A 153 -6.37 21.14 6.61
C GLU A 153 -5.72 20.53 7.84
N ARG A 154 -4.60 21.08 8.28
CA ARG A 154 -3.88 20.59 9.46
C ARG A 154 -4.73 20.68 10.71
N ASN A 155 -4.72 19.61 11.51
CA ASN A 155 -5.24 19.64 12.88
C ASN A 155 -4.19 20.27 13.82
N PRO A 156 -4.41 21.49 14.35
CA PRO A 156 -3.47 22.13 15.26
C PRO A 156 -3.43 21.46 16.65
N HIS A 157 -4.37 20.56 16.94
CA HIS A 157 -4.53 19.86 18.21
C HIS A 157 -4.18 18.37 18.11
N TYR A 158 -3.41 17.96 17.10
CA TYR A 158 -3.03 16.56 16.96
C TYR A 158 -2.23 16.08 18.17
N TRP A 159 -2.71 15.01 18.79
CA TRP A 159 -2.33 14.59 20.15
C TRP A 159 -0.98 13.88 20.24
N ARG A 160 -0.44 13.39 19.12
CA ARG A 160 0.72 12.49 19.14
C ARG A 160 1.99 13.21 19.60
N SER A 161 2.43 12.91 20.81
CA SER A 161 3.69 13.41 21.37
C SER A 161 4.87 12.44 21.20
N THR A 162 4.60 11.18 20.86
CA THR A 162 5.61 10.12 20.72
C THR A 162 5.69 9.68 19.27
N PRO A 163 6.88 9.59 18.66
CA PRO A 163 7.02 9.18 17.28
C PRO A 163 6.62 7.70 17.11
N ILE A 164 6.01 7.33 15.97
CA ILE A 164 5.63 5.91 15.73
C ILE A 164 6.89 5.04 15.55
N TRP A 165 7.94 5.61 14.94
CA TRP A 165 9.24 4.99 14.75
C TRP A 165 10.35 6.04 14.90
N PRO A 166 11.61 5.64 15.13
CA PRO A 166 12.71 6.60 15.23
C PRO A 166 12.77 7.54 14.01
N GLY A 167 12.59 8.85 14.26
CA GLY A 167 12.57 9.89 13.21
C GLY A 167 11.21 10.23 12.60
N SER A 168 10.12 9.61 13.05
CA SER A 168 8.75 10.03 12.73
C SER A 168 8.40 11.38 13.37
N GLN A 169 7.55 12.17 12.71
CA GLN A 169 7.07 13.45 13.23
C GLN A 169 6.23 13.30 14.51
N THR A 170 6.25 14.33 15.36
CA THR A 170 5.37 14.47 16.54
C THR A 170 4.71 15.85 16.54
N GLY A 171 3.57 15.98 17.21
CA GLY A 171 2.78 17.21 17.23
C GLY A 171 2.04 17.47 15.93
N ALA A 172 1.66 18.71 15.68
CA ALA A 172 0.93 19.09 14.47
C ALA A 172 1.74 18.79 13.20
N ALA A 173 1.06 18.38 12.12
CA ALA A 173 1.71 18.06 10.85
C ALA A 173 2.52 19.25 10.30
N ALA A 174 3.66 18.98 9.63
CA ALA A 174 4.43 20.05 9.00
C ALA A 174 3.66 20.75 7.86
N LEU A 175 2.85 20.01 7.11
CA LEU A 175 2.00 20.55 6.03
C LEU A 175 0.76 21.24 6.60
N GLU A 176 0.40 22.41 6.07
CA GLU A 176 -0.81 23.13 6.48
C GLU A 176 -2.07 22.63 5.78
N ARG A 177 -1.91 22.16 4.53
CA ARG A 177 -2.99 21.74 3.65
C ARG A 177 -2.53 20.59 2.76
N VAL A 178 -3.43 19.64 2.51
CA VAL A 178 -3.26 18.57 1.52
C VAL A 178 -4.42 18.65 0.53
N LEU A 179 -4.13 18.60 -0.77
CA LEU A 179 -5.13 18.53 -1.83
C LEU A 179 -4.90 17.27 -2.65
N ILE A 180 -5.90 16.39 -2.66
CA ILE A 180 -5.91 15.16 -3.45
C ILE A 180 -6.83 15.39 -4.64
N LYS A 181 -6.29 15.37 -5.86
CA LYS A 181 -7.04 15.67 -7.08
C LYS A 181 -7.03 14.49 -8.04
N LYS A 182 -8.21 14.11 -8.53
CA LYS A 182 -8.35 13.10 -9.58
C LYS A 182 -8.01 13.72 -10.93
N VAL A 183 -6.88 13.30 -11.50
CA VAL A 183 -6.43 13.70 -12.84
C VAL A 183 -6.20 12.43 -13.66
N PRO A 184 -7.19 11.95 -14.44
CA PRO A 184 -7.08 10.67 -15.15
C PRO A 184 -6.03 10.68 -16.26
N ASP A 185 -5.86 11.82 -16.93
CA ASP A 185 -4.93 11.97 -18.05
C ASP A 185 -3.46 12.01 -17.58
N ALA A 186 -2.63 11.11 -18.10
CA ALA A 186 -1.25 10.97 -17.69
C ALA A 186 -0.37 12.15 -18.13
N ALA A 187 -0.61 12.70 -19.33
CA ALA A 187 0.13 13.86 -19.84
C ALA A 187 -0.11 15.10 -18.95
N THR A 188 -1.35 15.33 -18.55
CA THR A 188 -1.70 16.40 -17.61
C THR A 188 -1.00 16.21 -16.27
N ARG A 189 -0.91 14.98 -15.74
CA ARG A 189 -0.14 14.70 -14.52
C ARG A 189 1.36 14.96 -14.70
N HIS A 190 1.95 14.62 -15.87
CA HIS A 190 3.35 14.96 -16.18
C HIS A 190 3.57 16.48 -16.12
N ASP A 191 2.72 17.24 -16.82
CA ASP A 191 2.82 18.70 -16.87
C ASP A 191 2.69 19.33 -15.47
N MET A 192 1.77 18.79 -14.65
CA MET A 192 1.61 19.26 -13.27
C MET A 192 2.87 19.02 -12.43
N LEU A 193 3.57 17.90 -12.60
CA LEU A 193 4.83 17.64 -11.89
C LEU A 193 5.97 18.55 -12.36
N MET A 194 6.10 18.73 -13.68
CA MET A 194 7.13 19.58 -14.29
C MET A 194 6.97 21.06 -13.87
N THR A 195 5.73 21.54 -13.85
CA THR A 195 5.40 22.93 -13.46
C THR A 195 5.36 23.14 -11.94
N GLY A 196 5.37 22.08 -11.14
CA GLY A 196 5.22 22.14 -9.68
C GLY A 196 3.78 22.35 -9.21
N ALA A 197 2.79 22.21 -10.10
CA ALA A 197 1.36 22.21 -9.75
C ALA A 197 0.92 20.91 -9.05
N ALA A 198 1.72 19.84 -9.14
CA ALA A 198 1.60 18.63 -8.32
C ALA A 198 2.93 18.34 -7.60
N ASP A 199 2.81 17.84 -6.37
CA ASP A 199 3.97 17.45 -5.55
C ASP A 199 4.32 15.96 -5.68
N LEU A 200 3.35 15.12 -6.04
CA LEU A 200 3.51 13.68 -6.23
C LEU A 200 2.67 13.19 -7.39
N GLY A 201 3.17 12.18 -8.10
CA GLY A 201 2.42 11.46 -9.13
C GLY A 201 2.99 10.06 -9.35
N TYR A 202 2.12 9.08 -9.54
CA TYR A 202 2.49 7.71 -9.87
C TYR A 202 2.07 7.39 -11.29
N PHE A 203 2.87 6.57 -11.96
CA PHE A 203 2.64 6.21 -13.36
C PHE A 203 2.92 4.73 -13.59
N ILE A 204 2.04 4.12 -14.40
CA ILE A 204 2.24 2.81 -14.99
C ILE A 204 3.13 2.92 -16.25
N GLU A 205 3.35 4.14 -16.76
CA GLU A 205 4.29 4.42 -17.86
C GLU A 205 5.17 5.61 -17.47
N VAL A 206 6.49 5.47 -17.55
CA VAL A 206 7.38 6.63 -17.47
C VAL A 206 7.40 7.27 -18.85
N GLY A 207 6.63 8.34 -19.03
CA GLY A 207 6.81 9.17 -20.21
C GLY A 207 8.23 9.74 -20.22
N THR A 208 8.89 9.71 -21.38
CA THR A 208 10.17 10.35 -21.64
C THR A 208 10.30 11.82 -21.18
N PRO A 209 9.24 12.65 -21.08
CA PRO A 209 9.39 14.02 -20.58
C PRO A 209 9.85 14.13 -19.11
N LEU A 210 9.54 13.15 -18.25
CA LEU A 210 9.85 13.26 -16.82
C LEU A 210 11.30 12.98 -16.48
N SER A 211 12.02 12.18 -17.29
CA SER A 211 13.40 11.78 -16.98
C SER A 211 14.33 12.98 -16.83
N ASP A 212 14.19 13.99 -17.69
CA ASP A 212 15.03 15.19 -17.68
C ASP A 212 14.83 16.05 -16.43
N TYR A 213 13.70 15.86 -15.73
CA TYR A 213 13.38 16.53 -14.48
C TYR A 213 13.80 15.70 -13.26
N VAL A 214 14.30 14.47 -13.42
CA VAL A 214 14.75 13.64 -12.31
C VAL A 214 16.12 14.13 -11.81
N LEU A 215 16.15 14.60 -10.57
CA LEU A 215 17.36 14.87 -9.82
C LEU A 215 17.97 13.58 -9.30
N LEU A 216 17.19 12.79 -8.54
CA LEU A 216 17.63 11.52 -7.95
C LEU A 216 16.75 10.37 -8.40
N HIS A 217 17.36 9.27 -8.82
CA HIS A 217 16.68 8.03 -9.15
C HIS A 217 16.97 6.96 -8.09
N TYR A 218 15.93 6.42 -7.48
CA TYR A 218 15.96 5.35 -6.50
C TYR A 218 15.56 4.05 -7.19
N ALA A 219 16.50 3.10 -7.26
CA ALA A 219 16.34 1.89 -8.05
C ALA A 219 15.30 0.89 -7.52
N SER A 220 14.80 1.09 -6.29
CA SER A 220 13.76 0.26 -5.69
C SER A 220 12.97 1.05 -4.64
N PRO A 221 11.79 0.55 -4.21
CA PRO A 221 10.95 1.21 -3.20
C PRO A 221 11.64 1.40 -1.85
N GLY A 222 12.53 0.47 -1.49
CA GLY A 222 13.29 0.48 -0.23
C GLY A 222 14.67 1.13 -0.33
N ALA A 223 15.04 1.67 -1.50
CA ALA A 223 16.33 2.33 -1.66
C ALA A 223 16.38 3.61 -0.81
N VAL A 224 17.38 3.71 0.05
CA VAL A 224 17.61 4.88 0.91
C VAL A 224 18.55 5.91 0.28
N THR A 225 19.27 5.52 -0.77
CA THR A 225 20.19 6.38 -1.53
C THR A 225 19.85 6.30 -3.01
N GLY A 226 19.67 7.46 -3.64
CA GLY A 226 19.42 7.56 -5.07
C GLY A 226 20.71 7.86 -5.85
N THR A 227 20.70 7.60 -7.16
CA THR A 227 21.74 8.05 -8.11
C THR A 227 21.37 9.42 -8.67
N LEU A 228 22.35 10.31 -8.79
CA LEU A 228 22.17 11.63 -9.39
C LEU A 228 22.05 11.49 -10.90
N GLN A 229 20.95 12.01 -11.47
CA GLN A 229 20.65 11.97 -12.90
C GLN A 229 20.90 13.34 -13.53
N HIS A 230 20.08 14.34 -13.20
CA HIS A 230 20.20 15.69 -13.74
C HIS A 230 20.40 16.71 -12.61
N PRO A 231 21.54 17.42 -12.55
CA PRO A 231 21.82 18.44 -11.51
C PRO A 231 20.79 19.56 -11.39
N THR A 232 20.01 19.82 -12.44
CA THR A 232 18.93 20.82 -12.46
C THR A 232 17.53 20.20 -12.30
N GLY A 233 17.47 18.89 -12.05
CA GLY A 233 16.23 18.17 -11.86
C GLY A 233 15.45 18.68 -10.65
N THR A 234 14.13 18.54 -10.71
CA THR A 234 13.20 18.97 -9.66
C THR A 234 12.37 17.80 -9.10
N LEU A 235 12.65 16.57 -9.53
CA LEU A 235 11.95 15.36 -9.14
C LEU A 235 12.89 14.33 -8.53
N ARG A 236 12.35 13.50 -7.66
CA ARG A 236 12.91 12.21 -7.26
C ARG A 236 12.04 11.11 -7.85
N ALA A 237 12.65 10.11 -8.45
CA ALA A 237 11.95 8.98 -9.06
C ALA A 237 12.24 7.71 -8.26
N TYR A 238 11.19 6.96 -7.92
CA TYR A 238 11.26 5.68 -7.23
C TYR A 238 10.77 4.60 -8.18
N ALA A 239 11.69 3.73 -8.60
CA ALA A 239 11.37 2.61 -9.46
C ALA A 239 10.82 1.43 -8.67
N GLY A 240 10.02 0.60 -9.34
CA GLY A 240 9.67 -0.71 -8.82
C GLY A 240 8.65 -0.69 -7.69
N VAL A 241 7.85 0.37 -7.54
CA VAL A 241 6.85 0.46 -6.45
C VAL A 241 5.76 -0.58 -6.68
N LEU A 242 5.62 -1.49 -5.72
CA LEU A 242 4.67 -2.59 -5.79
C LEU A 242 3.27 -2.07 -5.46
N ASP A 243 2.30 -2.38 -6.32
CA ASP A 243 0.90 -2.14 -6.02
C ASP A 243 0.42 -3.14 -4.94
N PRO A 244 -0.45 -2.71 -4.00
CA PRO A 244 -1.10 -3.59 -3.03
C PRO A 244 -2.25 -4.39 -3.66
N SER A 245 -2.15 -4.67 -4.96
CA SER A 245 -3.22 -5.32 -5.69
C SER A 245 -2.65 -6.27 -6.73
N ALA A 246 -3.46 -7.27 -7.06
CA ALA A 246 -3.14 -8.25 -8.08
C ALA A 246 -4.37 -8.53 -8.94
N THR A 247 -4.12 -9.01 -10.16
CA THR A 247 -5.16 -9.49 -11.07
C THR A 247 -4.82 -10.90 -11.49
N ASP A 248 -5.80 -11.79 -11.46
CA ASP A 248 -5.65 -13.21 -11.77
C ASP A 248 -6.86 -13.75 -12.55
N ALA A 249 -6.67 -14.88 -13.22
CA ALA A 249 -7.75 -15.60 -13.89
C ALA A 249 -8.02 -16.93 -13.19
N PHE A 250 -9.30 -17.20 -12.96
CA PHE A 250 -9.80 -18.26 -12.08
C PHE A 250 -10.58 -19.27 -12.91
N PHE A 251 -10.34 -20.56 -12.68
CA PHE A 251 -11.04 -21.63 -13.39
C PHE A 251 -12.35 -21.97 -12.67
N THR A 252 -13.45 -22.03 -13.40
CA THR A 252 -14.72 -22.51 -12.84
C THR A 252 -14.79 -24.03 -12.97
N TYR A 253 -14.69 -24.75 -11.85
CA TYR A 253 -14.59 -26.22 -11.80
C TYR A 253 -15.91 -26.90 -12.15
N ASN A 254 -17.04 -26.28 -11.83
CA ASN A 254 -18.37 -26.80 -12.14
C ASN A 254 -19.24 -25.71 -12.77
N ILE A 255 -19.10 -25.55 -14.08
CA ILE A 255 -19.73 -24.48 -14.85
C ILE A 255 -21.25 -24.67 -14.82
N ASN A 256 -21.97 -23.65 -14.36
CA ASN A 256 -23.41 -23.61 -14.51
C ASN A 256 -23.77 -23.32 -15.97
N THR A 257 -24.49 -24.24 -16.62
CA THR A 257 -24.91 -24.10 -18.02
C THR A 257 -26.30 -23.49 -18.17
N ASP A 258 -27.00 -23.23 -17.06
CA ASP A 258 -28.23 -22.45 -17.07
C ASP A 258 -27.89 -20.98 -17.34
N GLY A 259 -28.69 -20.28 -18.15
CA GLY A 259 -28.49 -18.86 -18.42
C GLY A 259 -28.80 -18.45 -19.84
N VAL A 260 -28.64 -17.16 -20.12
CA VAL A 260 -28.90 -16.58 -21.45
C VAL A 260 -27.71 -16.78 -22.40
N HIS A 261 -26.49 -16.79 -21.86
CA HIS A 261 -25.26 -16.91 -22.64
C HIS A 261 -24.74 -18.36 -22.64
N ASN A 262 -24.37 -18.85 -23.83
CA ASN A 262 -23.76 -20.18 -23.96
C ASN A 262 -22.23 -20.08 -23.93
N TYR A 263 -21.63 -20.50 -22.82
CA TYR A 263 -20.19 -20.50 -22.62
C TYR A 263 -19.50 -21.83 -23.00
N THR A 264 -20.23 -22.94 -22.93
CA THR A 264 -19.70 -24.31 -23.06
C THR A 264 -19.95 -24.93 -24.45
N GLY A 265 -20.59 -24.21 -25.36
CA GLY A 265 -20.89 -24.70 -26.71
C GLY A 265 -21.89 -25.86 -26.68
N SER A 266 -21.52 -27.00 -27.26
CA SER A 266 -22.32 -28.24 -27.25
C SER A 266 -22.46 -28.89 -25.86
N GLY A 267 -21.61 -28.53 -24.89
CA GLY A 267 -21.60 -29.14 -23.55
C GLY A 267 -20.93 -30.51 -23.48
N VAL A 268 -20.26 -30.97 -24.55
CA VAL A 268 -19.60 -32.29 -24.63
C VAL A 268 -18.34 -32.23 -25.50
N PHE A 269 -17.50 -33.28 -25.47
CA PHE A 269 -16.33 -33.41 -26.34
C PHE A 269 -16.71 -33.82 -27.78
N ASP A 270 -17.18 -32.86 -28.57
CA ASP A 270 -17.49 -33.04 -30.00
C ASP A 270 -16.77 -32.03 -30.91
N GLY A 271 -15.80 -31.30 -30.36
CA GLY A 271 -15.07 -30.21 -31.02
C GLY A 271 -15.80 -28.86 -31.01
N ASN A 272 -17.09 -28.83 -30.71
CA ASN A 272 -17.92 -27.62 -30.69
C ASN A 272 -18.31 -27.17 -29.27
N GLY A 273 -17.73 -27.80 -28.24
CA GLY A 273 -18.00 -27.47 -26.85
C GLY A 273 -17.01 -28.08 -25.88
N ILE A 274 -17.28 -27.86 -24.59
CA ILE A 274 -16.61 -28.47 -23.44
C ILE A 274 -17.67 -29.00 -22.47
N PRO A 275 -17.41 -30.08 -21.73
CA PRO A 275 -18.30 -30.48 -20.64
C PRO A 275 -18.27 -29.45 -19.49
N PRO A 276 -19.34 -29.34 -18.67
CA PRO A 276 -19.41 -28.36 -17.58
C PRO A 276 -18.31 -28.49 -16.52
N ASP A 277 -17.73 -29.68 -16.38
CA ASP A 277 -16.66 -30.01 -15.44
C ASP A 277 -15.27 -29.98 -16.07
N PHE A 278 -15.11 -29.41 -17.29
CA PHE A 278 -13.88 -29.42 -18.09
C PHE A 278 -12.60 -29.06 -17.30
N PHE A 279 -12.69 -28.07 -16.41
CA PHE A 279 -11.57 -27.60 -15.60
C PHE A 279 -11.31 -28.41 -14.33
N THR A 280 -12.08 -29.45 -14.02
CA THR A 280 -11.76 -30.39 -12.93
C THR A 280 -10.48 -31.17 -13.23
N ASP A 281 -10.18 -31.43 -14.51
CA ASP A 281 -8.94 -32.06 -14.94
C ASP A 281 -7.75 -31.09 -14.81
N ILE A 282 -6.77 -31.48 -13.98
CA ILE A 282 -5.54 -30.71 -13.75
C ILE A 282 -4.72 -30.51 -15.03
N HIS A 283 -4.74 -31.46 -15.97
CA HIS A 283 -4.01 -31.37 -17.22
C HIS A 283 -4.56 -30.26 -18.11
N VAL A 284 -5.89 -30.00 -18.08
CA VAL A 284 -6.47 -28.83 -18.75
C VAL A 284 -5.92 -27.54 -18.14
N ARG A 285 -5.96 -27.40 -16.81
CA ARG A 285 -5.49 -26.18 -16.13
C ARG A 285 -3.99 -25.93 -16.35
N LYS A 286 -3.17 -26.99 -16.37
CA LYS A 286 -1.75 -26.91 -16.72
C LYS A 286 -1.55 -26.49 -18.18
N ALA A 287 -2.28 -27.09 -19.11
CA ALA A 287 -2.17 -26.76 -20.52
C ALA A 287 -2.52 -25.30 -20.79
N PHE A 288 -3.58 -24.78 -20.16
CA PHE A 288 -3.96 -23.36 -20.24
C PHE A 288 -2.89 -22.43 -19.68
N ASN A 289 -2.26 -22.80 -18.56
CA ASN A 289 -1.11 -22.08 -18.06
C ASN A 289 0.05 -22.13 -19.08
N TYR A 290 0.54 -23.30 -19.49
CA TYR A 290 1.66 -23.39 -20.45
C TYR A 290 1.38 -22.74 -21.81
N ALA A 291 0.12 -22.61 -22.23
CA ALA A 291 -0.28 -21.93 -23.45
C ALA A 291 -0.26 -20.39 -23.34
N PHE A 292 -0.20 -19.82 -22.14
CA PHE A 292 -0.27 -18.38 -21.94
C PHE A 292 1.11 -17.71 -22.04
N ASN A 293 1.21 -16.57 -22.74
CA ASN A 293 2.47 -15.84 -22.89
C ASN A 293 2.53 -14.63 -21.94
N TRP A 294 2.94 -14.88 -20.69
CA TRP A 294 3.08 -13.84 -19.66
C TRP A 294 3.96 -12.67 -20.08
N THR A 295 5.10 -12.92 -20.72
CA THR A 295 6.02 -11.87 -21.15
C THR A 295 5.35 -10.94 -22.15
N GLN A 296 4.67 -11.49 -23.15
CA GLN A 296 3.94 -10.69 -24.15
C GLN A 296 2.75 -9.97 -23.52
N TYR A 297 1.98 -10.64 -22.66
CA TYR A 297 0.85 -10.04 -21.95
C TYR A 297 1.28 -8.85 -21.06
N ILE A 298 2.39 -9.00 -20.32
CA ILE A 298 2.97 -7.94 -19.49
C ILE A 298 3.49 -6.79 -20.37
N ALA A 299 4.12 -7.08 -21.50
CA ALA A 299 4.57 -6.05 -22.44
C ALA A 299 3.40 -5.25 -23.03
N ASP A 300 2.35 -5.92 -23.52
CA ASP A 300 1.26 -5.29 -24.26
C ASP A 300 0.20 -4.64 -23.36
N SER A 301 -0.04 -5.20 -22.17
CA SER A 301 -1.13 -4.78 -21.29
C SER A 301 -0.66 -3.88 -20.14
N TYR A 302 0.64 -3.96 -19.81
CA TYR A 302 1.24 -3.23 -18.67
C TYR A 302 2.53 -2.49 -19.05
N ASN A 303 2.94 -2.47 -20.33
CA ASN A 303 4.18 -1.83 -20.79
C ASN A 303 5.43 -2.30 -20.03
N GLY A 304 5.47 -3.58 -19.63
CA GLY A 304 6.55 -4.12 -18.81
C GLY A 304 6.47 -3.78 -17.33
N GLN A 305 5.52 -2.96 -16.88
CA GLN A 305 5.37 -2.51 -15.49
C GLN A 305 4.47 -3.43 -14.66
N ALA A 306 4.76 -4.72 -14.71
CA ALA A 306 4.13 -5.72 -13.87
C ALA A 306 5.07 -6.92 -13.68
N ILE A 307 4.87 -7.65 -12.58
CA ILE A 307 5.55 -8.92 -12.32
C ILE A 307 4.57 -10.06 -12.39
N GLN A 308 5.03 -11.19 -12.95
CA GLN A 308 4.26 -12.43 -12.90
C GLN A 308 4.10 -12.88 -11.45
N ARG A 309 2.90 -13.30 -11.09
CA ARG A 309 2.62 -13.80 -9.75
C ARG A 309 3.02 -15.26 -9.59
N THR A 310 3.52 -15.59 -8.39
CA THR A 310 3.89 -16.96 -8.02
C THR A 310 2.72 -17.74 -7.41
N GLY A 311 1.76 -17.05 -6.81
CA GLY A 311 0.61 -17.62 -6.12
C GLY A 311 -0.30 -16.54 -5.53
N PRO A 312 -1.20 -16.90 -4.59
CA PRO A 312 -2.19 -15.98 -4.01
C PRO A 312 -1.58 -14.83 -3.20
N ILE A 313 -0.35 -14.94 -2.70
CA ILE A 313 0.29 -13.90 -1.88
C ILE A 313 1.20 -13.03 -2.76
N ILE A 314 0.95 -11.72 -2.76
CA ILE A 314 1.73 -10.77 -3.54
C ILE A 314 3.15 -10.56 -3.00
N LYS A 315 4.04 -10.08 -3.87
CA LYS A 315 5.39 -9.67 -3.47
C LYS A 315 5.32 -8.54 -2.44
N GLY A 316 6.17 -8.63 -1.42
CA GLY A 316 6.23 -7.67 -0.30
C GLY A 316 5.37 -8.05 0.90
N VAL A 317 4.56 -9.11 0.83
CA VAL A 317 3.80 -9.66 1.96
C VAL A 317 4.47 -10.94 2.47
N MET A 318 4.45 -11.16 3.79
CA MET A 318 4.95 -12.39 4.41
C MET A 318 4.32 -13.62 3.76
N GLY A 319 5.10 -14.66 3.48
CA GLY A 319 4.63 -15.88 2.80
C GLY A 319 4.87 -15.88 1.29
N HIS A 320 5.18 -14.73 0.71
CA HIS A 320 5.70 -14.65 -0.66
C HIS A 320 7.15 -15.13 -0.75
N SER A 321 7.45 -15.93 -1.78
CA SER A 321 8.80 -16.36 -2.11
C SER A 321 9.12 -16.09 -3.57
N ASP A 322 10.22 -15.37 -3.81
CA ASP A 322 10.75 -15.08 -5.15
C ASP A 322 11.32 -16.34 -5.85
N THR A 323 11.57 -17.42 -5.09
CA THR A 323 12.12 -18.67 -5.63
C THR A 323 11.05 -19.72 -5.93
N GLN A 324 9.77 -19.42 -5.67
CA GLN A 324 8.68 -20.33 -6.00
C GLN A 324 8.57 -20.48 -7.53
N PRO A 325 8.45 -21.71 -8.07
CA PRO A 325 8.23 -21.91 -9.49
C PRO A 325 6.98 -21.19 -10.00
N THR A 326 7.06 -20.71 -11.25
CA THR A 326 5.91 -20.19 -12.01
C THR A 326 5.69 -21.03 -13.26
N TYR A 327 4.47 -21.02 -13.78
CA TYR A 327 4.23 -21.49 -15.14
C TYR A 327 4.85 -20.51 -16.14
N PHE A 328 5.25 -21.01 -17.31
CA PHE A 328 5.87 -20.22 -18.36
C PHE A 328 5.33 -20.66 -19.73
N TYR A 329 5.45 -19.80 -20.74
CA TYR A 329 4.96 -20.12 -22.07
C TYR A 329 5.75 -21.27 -22.69
N SER A 330 5.08 -22.38 -22.98
CA SER A 330 5.63 -23.56 -23.63
C SER A 330 4.54 -24.30 -24.40
N PRO A 331 4.38 -24.03 -25.71
CA PRO A 331 3.44 -24.75 -26.56
C PRO A 331 3.63 -26.27 -26.53
N THR A 332 4.88 -26.73 -26.37
CA THR A 332 5.20 -28.15 -26.24
C THR A 332 4.61 -28.76 -24.96
N LEU A 333 4.85 -28.14 -23.80
CA LEU A 333 4.29 -28.63 -22.53
C LEU A 333 2.76 -28.49 -22.51
N ALA A 334 2.22 -27.42 -23.10
CA ALA A 334 0.77 -27.25 -23.23
C ALA A 334 0.14 -28.40 -24.03
N MET A 335 0.75 -28.79 -25.15
CA MET A 335 0.29 -29.92 -25.96
C MET A 335 0.45 -31.26 -25.23
N GLU A 336 1.54 -31.47 -24.50
CA GLU A 336 1.76 -32.66 -23.67
C GLU A 336 0.69 -32.81 -22.59
N GLU A 337 0.36 -31.72 -21.90
CA GLU A 337 -0.71 -31.71 -20.90
C GLU A 337 -2.08 -31.95 -21.56
N PHE A 338 -2.41 -31.31 -22.69
CA PHE A 338 -3.66 -31.61 -23.41
C PHE A 338 -3.76 -33.05 -23.92
N SER A 339 -2.64 -33.71 -24.21
CA SER A 339 -2.64 -35.12 -24.61
C SER A 339 -3.04 -36.07 -23.49
N GLN A 340 -2.86 -35.66 -22.23
CA GLN A 340 -3.27 -36.40 -21.04
C GLN A 340 -4.68 -36.00 -20.58
N ALA A 341 -5.07 -34.75 -20.83
CA ALA A 341 -6.37 -34.20 -20.45
C ALA A 341 -7.54 -35.05 -20.95
N TRP A 342 -8.44 -35.39 -20.03
CA TRP A 342 -9.63 -36.20 -20.23
C TRP A 342 -9.30 -37.53 -20.92
N ASN A 343 -8.19 -38.17 -20.53
CA ASN A 343 -7.67 -39.40 -21.14
C ASN A 343 -7.48 -39.27 -22.67
N GLY A 344 -7.03 -38.10 -23.13
CA GLY A 344 -6.76 -37.79 -24.53
C GLY A 344 -7.99 -37.36 -25.34
N GLN A 345 -9.17 -37.20 -24.72
CA GLN A 345 -10.38 -36.73 -25.41
C GLN A 345 -10.22 -35.31 -25.98
N VAL A 346 -9.47 -34.45 -25.28
CA VAL A 346 -9.24 -33.07 -25.74
C VAL A 346 -8.52 -33.05 -27.10
N ILE A 347 -7.48 -33.86 -27.27
CA ILE A 347 -6.74 -33.95 -28.54
C ILE A 347 -7.55 -34.64 -29.63
N SER A 348 -8.27 -35.71 -29.30
CA SER A 348 -9.01 -36.49 -30.31
C SER A 348 -10.23 -35.75 -30.87
N SER A 349 -10.88 -34.92 -30.03
CA SER A 349 -12.13 -34.26 -30.38
C SER A 349 -11.98 -32.77 -30.66
N GLY A 350 -10.98 -32.11 -30.07
CA GLY A 350 -10.94 -30.64 -30.02
C GLY A 350 -11.93 -30.07 -28.99
N PHE A 351 -12.04 -28.74 -28.96
CA PHE A 351 -13.04 -28.04 -28.14
C PHE A 351 -13.29 -26.63 -28.66
N ALA A 352 -14.48 -26.11 -28.34
CA ALA A 352 -14.78 -24.69 -28.42
C ALA A 352 -15.29 -24.19 -27.06
N ILE A 353 -14.77 -23.05 -26.61
CA ILE A 353 -15.16 -22.41 -25.34
C ILE A 353 -15.36 -20.92 -25.57
N THR A 354 -16.34 -20.30 -24.91
CA THR A 354 -16.50 -18.84 -24.92
C THR A 354 -15.99 -18.24 -23.62
N LEU A 355 -15.09 -17.28 -23.71
CA LEU A 355 -14.60 -16.49 -22.58
C LEU A 355 -15.18 -15.08 -22.67
N SER A 356 -15.65 -14.55 -21.53
CA SER A 356 -16.25 -13.22 -21.47
C SER A 356 -15.46 -12.22 -20.65
N TYR A 357 -15.64 -10.95 -20.99
CA TYR A 357 -15.15 -9.81 -20.23
C TYR A 357 -16.21 -8.72 -20.19
N ASN A 358 -16.15 -7.87 -19.16
CA ASN A 358 -17.06 -6.73 -19.06
C ASN A 358 -16.61 -5.59 -19.98
N SER A 359 -17.58 -4.95 -20.65
CA SER A 359 -17.36 -3.82 -21.56
C SER A 359 -16.46 -2.74 -20.96
N GLY A 360 -15.53 -2.24 -21.78
CA GLY A 360 -14.57 -1.19 -21.40
C GLY A 360 -13.39 -1.67 -20.56
N ASN A 361 -13.23 -2.98 -20.31
CA ASN A 361 -12.08 -3.53 -19.59
C ASN A 361 -11.02 -4.08 -20.56
N LEU A 362 -10.15 -3.18 -21.03
CA LEU A 362 -9.09 -3.51 -21.99
C LEU A 362 -8.14 -4.60 -21.48
N GLN A 363 -7.78 -4.60 -20.20
CA GLN A 363 -6.85 -5.60 -19.65
C GLN A 363 -7.46 -7.01 -19.69
N ARG A 364 -8.76 -7.14 -19.40
CA ARG A 364 -9.48 -8.43 -19.49
C ARG A 364 -9.64 -8.91 -20.92
N GLU A 365 -9.90 -7.98 -21.84
CA GLU A 365 -9.92 -8.27 -23.27
C GLU A 365 -8.56 -8.79 -23.75
N GLN A 366 -7.47 -8.09 -23.42
CA GLN A 366 -6.11 -8.46 -23.80
C GLN A 366 -5.68 -9.82 -23.20
N PHE A 367 -6.14 -10.15 -21.99
CA PHE A 367 -5.94 -11.49 -21.43
C PHE A 367 -6.59 -12.57 -22.32
N ILE A 368 -7.86 -12.39 -22.70
CA ILE A 368 -8.59 -13.36 -23.54
C ILE A 368 -7.89 -13.51 -24.89
N GLU A 369 -7.49 -12.40 -25.51
CA GLU A 369 -6.77 -12.43 -26.80
C GLU A 369 -5.42 -13.16 -26.70
N SER A 370 -4.65 -12.91 -25.63
CA SER A 370 -3.37 -13.57 -25.41
C SER A 370 -3.54 -15.08 -25.18
N LEU A 371 -4.53 -15.48 -24.38
CA LEU A 371 -4.84 -16.88 -24.12
C LEU A 371 -5.38 -17.57 -25.39
N LYS A 372 -6.26 -16.91 -26.14
CA LYS A 372 -6.79 -17.39 -27.43
C LYS A 372 -5.66 -17.64 -28.43
N ALA A 373 -4.76 -16.68 -28.63
CA ALA A 373 -3.61 -16.85 -29.52
C ALA A 373 -2.72 -18.02 -29.09
N GLY A 374 -2.50 -18.19 -27.79
CA GLY A 374 -1.74 -19.29 -27.22
C GLY A 374 -2.36 -20.67 -27.46
N ILE A 375 -3.66 -20.79 -27.22
CA ILE A 375 -4.42 -22.05 -27.31
C ILE A 375 -4.70 -22.46 -28.75
N GLU A 376 -5.22 -21.55 -29.58
CA GLU A 376 -5.56 -21.85 -30.98
C GLU A 376 -4.30 -22.08 -31.83
N GLY A 377 -3.16 -21.53 -31.40
CA GLY A 377 -1.86 -21.81 -32.01
C GLY A 377 -1.38 -23.26 -31.83
N LEU A 378 -1.96 -24.02 -30.89
CA LEU A 378 -1.58 -25.42 -30.64
C LEU A 378 -2.24 -26.38 -31.64
N SER A 379 -3.49 -26.14 -32.01
CA SER A 379 -4.28 -27.02 -32.87
C SER A 379 -5.42 -26.26 -33.54
N PRO A 380 -5.71 -26.51 -34.84
CA PRO A 380 -6.86 -25.92 -35.51
C PRO A 380 -8.22 -26.39 -34.96
N ASN A 381 -8.23 -27.43 -34.12
CA ASN A 381 -9.45 -27.97 -33.49
C ASN A 381 -9.71 -27.35 -32.09
N PHE A 382 -8.86 -26.42 -31.64
CA PHE A 382 -9.08 -25.67 -30.41
C PHE A 382 -9.59 -24.29 -30.76
N GLN A 383 -10.68 -23.86 -30.11
CA GLN A 383 -11.28 -22.57 -30.36
C GLN A 383 -11.68 -21.86 -29.06
N ILE A 384 -11.26 -20.61 -28.93
CA ILE A 384 -11.70 -19.69 -27.88
C ILE A 384 -12.49 -18.56 -28.54
N ASN A 385 -13.79 -18.48 -28.26
CA ASN A 385 -14.63 -17.35 -28.64
C ASN A 385 -14.54 -16.26 -27.57
N LYS A 386 -14.51 -15.00 -27.99
CA LYS A 386 -14.53 -13.85 -27.10
C LYS A 386 -15.94 -13.25 -27.06
N LEU A 387 -16.44 -12.97 -25.86
CA LEU A 387 -17.74 -12.34 -25.64
C LEU A 387 -17.60 -11.10 -24.76
N GLU A 388 -17.90 -9.93 -25.32
CA GLU A 388 -18.02 -8.70 -24.53
C GLU A 388 -19.42 -8.60 -23.94
N LEU A 389 -19.53 -8.30 -22.64
CA LEU A 389 -20.81 -8.14 -21.94
C LEU A 389 -20.89 -6.82 -21.19
N PRO A 390 -22.05 -6.13 -21.18
CA PRO A 390 -22.26 -5.04 -20.24
C PRO A 390 -22.23 -5.57 -18.81
N TRP A 391 -21.87 -4.72 -17.84
CA TRP A 391 -21.70 -5.13 -16.44
C TRP A 391 -22.94 -5.81 -15.84
N MET A 392 -24.14 -5.34 -16.21
CA MET A 392 -25.43 -5.89 -15.75
C MET A 392 -25.64 -7.35 -16.16
N ASP A 393 -25.00 -7.79 -17.24
CA ASP A 393 -25.08 -9.18 -17.74
C ASP A 393 -23.88 -10.01 -17.24
N TYR A 394 -22.69 -9.39 -17.18
CA TYR A 394 -21.47 -10.04 -16.71
C TYR A 394 -21.55 -10.47 -15.24
N LEU A 395 -22.07 -9.60 -14.37
CA LEU A 395 -22.03 -9.83 -12.91
C LEU A 395 -22.91 -11.01 -12.46
N PRO A 396 -24.17 -11.17 -12.94
CA PRO A 396 -24.96 -12.36 -12.65
C PRO A 396 -24.28 -13.65 -13.14
N ASP A 397 -23.74 -13.66 -14.36
CA ASP A 397 -23.07 -14.86 -14.89
C ASP A 397 -21.81 -15.24 -14.11
N LEU A 398 -21.07 -14.25 -13.61
CA LEU A 398 -19.96 -14.48 -12.68
C LEU A 398 -20.43 -15.07 -11.35
N ARG A 399 -21.48 -14.50 -10.74
CA ARG A 399 -22.00 -14.93 -9.43
C ARG A 399 -22.59 -16.34 -9.49
N ASP A 400 -23.24 -16.68 -10.60
CA ASP A 400 -23.87 -17.99 -10.81
C ASP A 400 -22.89 -19.06 -11.32
N ALA A 401 -21.59 -18.74 -11.39
CA ALA A 401 -20.51 -19.61 -11.87
C ALA A 401 -20.74 -20.14 -13.30
N ARG A 402 -21.23 -19.27 -14.21
CA ARG A 402 -21.45 -19.61 -15.63
C ARG A 402 -20.23 -19.32 -16.50
N ILE A 403 -19.40 -18.37 -16.07
CA ILE A 403 -18.20 -17.96 -16.80
C ILE A 403 -17.10 -19.03 -16.61
N PRO A 404 -16.58 -19.68 -17.68
CA PRO A 404 -15.63 -20.78 -17.54
C PRO A 404 -14.27 -20.37 -16.96
N ILE A 405 -13.76 -19.20 -17.38
CA ILE A 405 -12.59 -18.56 -16.80
C ILE A 405 -12.97 -17.10 -16.54
N PHE A 406 -13.02 -16.70 -15.27
CA PHE A 406 -13.28 -15.31 -14.91
C PHE A 406 -12.01 -14.61 -14.45
N ILE A 407 -11.95 -13.30 -14.65
CA ILE A 407 -10.80 -12.48 -14.27
C ILE A 407 -11.23 -11.55 -13.16
N SER A 408 -10.48 -11.52 -12.06
CA SER A 408 -10.77 -10.62 -10.95
C SER A 408 -9.48 -10.03 -10.39
N SER A 409 -9.63 -8.93 -9.68
CA SER A 409 -8.53 -8.27 -8.98
C SER A 409 -8.83 -8.22 -7.50
N TRP A 410 -7.82 -8.41 -6.67
CA TRP A 410 -7.90 -8.21 -5.22
C TRP A 410 -7.01 -7.05 -4.82
N ILE A 411 -7.51 -6.18 -3.94
CA ILE A 411 -6.74 -5.11 -3.31
C ILE A 411 -6.58 -5.53 -1.86
N GLN A 412 -5.36 -5.40 -1.34
CA GLN A 412 -5.04 -5.74 0.03
C GLN A 412 -5.80 -4.83 1.00
N ASP A 413 -6.59 -5.45 1.87
CA ASP A 413 -7.28 -4.78 2.97
C ASP A 413 -6.34 -4.60 4.18
N ILE A 414 -5.61 -5.67 4.51
CA ILE A 414 -4.63 -5.70 5.61
C ILE A 414 -3.30 -6.28 5.10
N PRO A 415 -2.14 -5.74 5.54
CA PRO A 415 -0.82 -6.25 5.15
C PRO A 415 -0.48 -7.57 5.85
N HIS A 416 -1.31 -8.60 5.64
CA HIS A 416 -1.17 -9.92 6.23
C HIS A 416 -1.56 -11.00 5.20
N PRO A 417 -0.82 -12.12 5.10
CA PRO A 417 -1.08 -13.16 4.09
C PRO A 417 -2.46 -13.81 4.15
N TYR A 418 -3.11 -13.85 5.32
CA TYR A 418 -4.50 -14.30 5.44
C TYR A 418 -5.45 -13.57 4.48
N ASN A 419 -5.28 -12.25 4.30
CA ASN A 419 -6.11 -11.45 3.38
C ASN A 419 -5.91 -11.82 1.90
N TRP A 420 -4.86 -12.57 1.60
CA TRP A 420 -4.57 -13.08 0.27
C TRP A 420 -5.00 -14.54 0.10
N VAL A 421 -4.75 -15.42 1.07
CA VAL A 421 -5.14 -16.82 0.94
C VAL A 421 -6.63 -17.07 1.21
N GLN A 422 -7.27 -16.28 2.07
CA GLN A 422 -8.69 -16.44 2.40
C GLN A 422 -9.59 -16.28 1.17
N PRO A 423 -9.56 -15.16 0.42
CA PRO A 423 -10.48 -14.99 -0.71
C PRO A 423 -10.20 -15.97 -1.83
N TYR A 424 -8.94 -16.36 -2.06
CA TYR A 424 -8.55 -17.27 -3.13
C TYR A 424 -8.92 -18.73 -2.84
N LEU A 425 -8.73 -19.19 -1.60
CA LEU A 425 -8.76 -20.63 -1.31
C LEU A 425 -10.01 -21.09 -0.55
N ILE A 426 -10.67 -20.20 0.20
CA ILE A 426 -11.84 -20.55 1.03
C ILE A 426 -12.96 -19.53 1.03
N GLY A 427 -12.79 -18.40 0.34
CA GLY A 427 -13.71 -17.27 0.35
C GLY A 427 -14.25 -16.93 -1.03
N THR A 428 -14.34 -15.63 -1.31
CA THR A 428 -15.02 -15.06 -2.48
C THR A 428 -14.69 -15.73 -3.81
N TYR A 429 -13.42 -15.99 -4.10
CA TYR A 429 -13.02 -16.62 -5.36
C TYR A 429 -13.19 -18.13 -5.34
N ALA A 430 -12.87 -18.79 -4.23
CA ALA A 430 -13.11 -20.23 -4.08
C ALA A 430 -14.59 -20.59 -4.33
N LEU A 431 -15.51 -19.79 -3.79
CA LEU A 431 -16.96 -19.97 -3.99
C LEU A 431 -17.38 -19.73 -5.46
N ARG A 432 -16.86 -18.69 -6.11
CA ARG A 432 -17.16 -18.39 -7.52
C ARG A 432 -16.56 -19.42 -8.49
N GLN A 433 -15.40 -19.98 -8.15
CA GLN A 433 -14.80 -21.10 -8.88
C GLN A 433 -15.59 -22.41 -8.71
N ARG A 434 -16.43 -22.50 -7.67
CA ARG A 434 -17.00 -23.75 -7.18
C ARG A 434 -15.92 -24.80 -6.96
N LEU A 435 -14.87 -24.44 -6.22
CA LEU A 435 -13.80 -25.38 -5.87
C LEU A 435 -14.39 -26.67 -5.27
N PRO A 436 -13.89 -27.85 -5.64
CA PRO A 436 -14.35 -29.12 -5.08
C PRO A 436 -14.28 -29.16 -3.55
N ASP A 437 -15.28 -29.77 -2.90
CA ASP A 437 -15.41 -29.79 -1.43
C ASP A 437 -14.20 -30.37 -0.70
N ASP A 438 -13.53 -31.36 -1.30
CA ASP A 438 -12.33 -31.98 -0.76
C ASP A 438 -11.11 -31.04 -0.81
N GLN A 439 -10.98 -30.28 -1.92
CA GLN A 439 -9.98 -29.22 -2.05
C GLN A 439 -10.25 -28.08 -1.07
N LEU A 440 -11.50 -27.62 -0.99
CA LEU A 440 -11.93 -26.58 -0.06
C LEU A 440 -11.64 -26.98 1.40
N SER A 441 -11.97 -28.21 1.77
CA SER A 441 -11.71 -28.75 3.12
C SER A 441 -10.21 -28.78 3.44
N THR A 442 -9.38 -29.17 2.46
CA THR A 442 -7.91 -29.18 2.60
C THR A 442 -7.36 -27.77 2.78
N TYR A 443 -7.82 -26.82 1.96
CA TYR A 443 -7.40 -25.42 2.07
C TYR A 443 -7.86 -24.79 3.38
N LEU A 444 -9.09 -25.04 3.82
CA LEU A 444 -9.62 -24.55 5.09
C LEU A 444 -8.77 -25.02 6.26
N ALA A 445 -8.43 -26.31 6.31
CA ALA A 445 -7.58 -26.84 7.36
C ALA A 445 -6.19 -26.16 7.39
N LYS A 446 -5.56 -25.96 6.22
CA LYS A 446 -4.25 -25.30 6.13
C LYS A 446 -4.32 -23.80 6.44
N VAL A 447 -5.31 -23.08 5.92
CA VAL A 447 -5.48 -21.64 6.18
C VAL A 447 -5.71 -21.40 7.68
N ASN A 448 -6.58 -22.19 8.32
CA ASN A 448 -6.84 -22.07 9.75
C ASN A 448 -5.61 -22.42 10.61
N SER A 449 -4.81 -23.41 10.19
CA SER A 449 -3.57 -23.73 10.92
C SER A 449 -2.54 -22.59 10.82
N CYS A 450 -2.43 -21.93 9.67
CA CYS A 450 -1.54 -20.77 9.53
C CYS A 450 -2.04 -19.51 10.27
N LEU A 451 -3.36 -19.35 10.41
CA LEU A 451 -3.98 -18.16 11.01
C LEU A 451 -3.63 -17.96 12.50
N ALA A 452 -3.39 -19.05 13.22
CA ALA A 452 -3.03 -19.01 14.64
C ALA A 452 -1.52 -18.78 14.88
N LEU A 453 -0.70 -18.80 13.83
CA LEU A 453 0.77 -18.68 13.93
C LEU A 453 1.24 -17.22 13.87
N GLN A 454 2.45 -16.98 14.36
CA GLN A 454 3.14 -15.69 14.30
C GLN A 454 4.57 -15.82 13.75
N ASP A 455 5.15 -14.71 13.34
CA ASP A 455 6.55 -14.54 12.91
C ASP A 455 7.04 -15.59 11.87
N SER A 456 8.20 -16.18 12.09
CA SER A 456 8.87 -17.09 11.14
C SER A 456 8.09 -18.38 10.91
N VAL A 457 7.34 -18.86 11.91
CA VAL A 457 6.54 -20.08 11.80
C VAL A 457 5.31 -19.83 10.91
N ALA A 458 4.66 -18.67 11.04
CA ALA A 458 3.60 -18.27 10.14
C ALA A 458 4.09 -18.17 8.68
N ARG A 459 5.27 -17.56 8.46
CA ARG A 459 5.85 -17.40 7.12
C ARG A 459 5.96 -18.74 6.37
N ALA A 460 6.59 -19.74 6.98
CA ALA A 460 6.77 -21.05 6.35
C ALA A 460 5.43 -21.74 6.03
N CYS A 461 4.42 -21.56 6.89
CA CYS A 461 3.07 -22.09 6.66
C CYS A 461 2.41 -21.47 5.41
N TYR A 462 2.54 -20.15 5.26
CA TYR A 462 2.00 -19.45 4.09
C TYR A 462 2.79 -19.72 2.80
N GLU A 463 4.11 -19.93 2.89
CA GLU A 463 4.92 -20.40 1.75
C GLU A 463 4.46 -21.79 1.27
N ASP A 464 4.19 -22.74 2.17
CA ASP A 464 3.64 -24.06 1.83
C ASP A 464 2.25 -23.97 1.15
N LEU A 465 1.40 -23.06 1.63
CA LEU A 465 0.11 -22.78 0.98
C LEU A 465 0.29 -22.34 -0.47
N GLN A 466 1.23 -21.45 -0.76
CA GLN A 466 1.49 -21.03 -2.13
C GLN A 466 2.02 -22.16 -3.01
N VAL A 467 2.95 -22.99 -2.50
CA VAL A 467 3.43 -24.18 -3.22
C VAL A 467 2.29 -25.17 -3.49
N THR A 468 1.35 -25.31 -2.56
CA THR A 468 0.16 -26.15 -2.73
C THR A 468 -0.71 -25.63 -3.87
N THR A 469 -0.91 -24.32 -3.98
CA THR A 469 -1.72 -23.73 -5.07
C THR A 469 -1.06 -23.89 -6.44
N TYR A 470 0.28 -23.73 -6.51
CA TYR A 470 1.04 -24.01 -7.73
C TYR A 470 0.90 -25.48 -8.16
N SER A 471 1.01 -26.42 -7.22
CA SER A 471 0.93 -27.86 -7.48
C SER A 471 -0.46 -28.30 -7.92
N ASN A 472 -1.51 -27.72 -7.31
CA ASN A 472 -2.90 -28.02 -7.66
C ASN A 472 -3.38 -27.23 -8.88
N VAL A 473 -2.62 -26.23 -9.32
CA VAL A 473 -2.93 -25.38 -10.48
C VAL A 473 -4.30 -24.75 -10.32
N THR A 474 -4.53 -24.15 -9.15
CA THR A 474 -5.85 -23.61 -8.79
C THR A 474 -6.29 -22.55 -9.78
N ASP A 475 -5.37 -21.69 -10.19
CA ASP A 475 -5.64 -20.49 -10.96
C ASP A 475 -4.49 -20.20 -11.95
N MET A 476 -4.74 -19.28 -12.87
CA MET A 476 -3.69 -18.59 -13.60
C MET A 476 -3.33 -17.32 -12.83
N PHE A 477 -2.27 -17.40 -12.02
CA PHE A 477 -1.77 -16.23 -11.30
C PHE A 477 -1.10 -15.27 -12.29
N LEU A 478 -1.77 -14.17 -12.65
CA LEU A 478 -1.32 -13.31 -13.75
C LEU A 478 -0.27 -12.33 -13.26
N VAL A 479 -0.70 -11.21 -12.67
CA VAL A 479 0.20 -10.07 -12.45
C VAL A 479 -0.07 -9.31 -11.17
N GLN A 480 1.02 -8.86 -10.54
CA GLN A 480 1.03 -7.73 -9.62
C GLN A 480 1.63 -6.53 -10.36
N ARG A 481 0.94 -5.39 -10.32
CA ARG A 481 1.43 -4.19 -11.01
C ARG A 481 2.62 -3.57 -10.27
N VAL A 482 3.44 -2.90 -11.06
CA VAL A 482 4.56 -2.11 -10.60
C VAL A 482 4.37 -0.69 -11.12
N SER A 483 4.71 0.32 -10.34
CA SER A 483 4.67 1.72 -10.75
C SER A 483 6.02 2.40 -10.55
N ASN A 484 6.18 3.52 -11.23
CA ASN A 484 7.24 4.48 -10.95
C ASN A 484 6.61 5.71 -10.30
N ASN A 485 7.11 6.06 -9.12
CA ASN A 485 6.58 7.18 -8.35
C ASN A 485 7.52 8.36 -8.46
N PHE A 486 6.97 9.51 -8.85
CA PHE A 486 7.69 10.77 -8.97
C PHE A 486 7.23 11.70 -7.86
N VAL A 487 8.20 12.30 -7.19
CA VAL A 487 7.99 13.18 -6.04
C VAL A 487 8.81 14.43 -6.25
N ARG A 488 8.22 15.60 -6.08
CA ARG A 488 8.95 16.88 -6.09
C ARG A 488 10.13 16.81 -5.13
N ALA A 489 11.29 17.26 -5.58
CA ALA A 489 12.51 17.24 -4.80
C ALA A 489 12.44 18.19 -3.60
N GLU A 490 11.43 19.07 -3.51
CA GLU A 490 11.05 19.88 -2.35
C GLU A 490 10.37 19.09 -1.23
N ILE A 491 9.73 17.96 -1.54
CA ILE A 491 9.05 17.13 -0.54
C ILE A 491 10.09 16.33 0.24
N ARG A 492 9.88 16.17 1.54
CA ARG A 492 10.68 15.36 2.46
C ARG A 492 9.81 14.28 3.09
N GLY A 493 10.44 13.27 3.70
CA GLY A 493 9.72 12.22 4.43
C GLY A 493 8.94 11.22 3.57
N TYR A 494 8.96 11.36 2.24
CA TYR A 494 8.37 10.35 1.35
C TYR A 494 9.16 9.03 1.40
N PHE A 495 8.43 7.93 1.53
CA PHE A 495 8.90 6.57 1.36
C PHE A 495 7.81 5.77 0.64
N ALA A 496 8.23 4.81 -0.19
CA ALA A 496 7.29 3.89 -0.81
C ALA A 496 6.90 2.80 0.21
N ASN A 497 5.60 2.56 0.37
CA ASN A 497 5.09 1.55 1.30
C ASN A 497 3.93 0.81 0.65
N LEU A 498 4.10 -0.51 0.50
CA LEU A 498 3.09 -1.40 -0.08
C LEU A 498 1.74 -1.26 0.64
N GLY A 499 1.70 -1.14 1.97
CA GLY A 499 0.47 -1.02 2.74
C GLY A 499 -0.36 0.24 2.44
N TYR A 500 0.27 1.32 1.96
CA TYR A 500 -0.44 2.53 1.50
C TYR A 500 -0.55 2.62 -0.03
N GLY A 501 0.03 1.67 -0.75
CA GLY A 501 0.15 1.67 -2.20
C GLY A 501 0.77 2.97 -2.73
N ASN A 502 0.07 3.60 -3.68
CA ASN A 502 0.51 4.87 -4.27
C ASN A 502 0.05 6.12 -3.48
N ASN A 503 -0.64 5.95 -2.36
CA ASN A 503 -0.99 7.05 -1.46
C ASN A 503 0.13 7.24 -0.42
N PRO A 504 0.73 8.43 -0.29
CA PRO A 504 1.74 8.66 0.73
C PRO A 504 1.10 8.87 2.11
N TYR A 505 1.83 8.55 3.18
CA TYR A 505 1.43 8.91 4.53
C TYR A 505 1.72 10.39 4.80
N PHE A 506 0.74 11.26 4.55
CA PHE A 506 0.90 12.73 4.52
C PHE A 506 1.49 13.33 5.80
N TYR A 507 1.25 12.72 6.95
CA TYR A 507 1.72 13.23 8.24
C TYR A 507 3.23 13.30 8.34
N GLU A 508 3.95 12.40 7.66
CA GLU A 508 5.42 12.38 7.66
C GLU A 508 6.02 13.28 6.59
N LEU A 509 5.20 13.86 5.72
CA LEU A 509 5.67 14.75 4.68
C LEU A 509 5.92 16.15 5.23
N SER A 510 6.93 16.81 4.69
CA SER A 510 7.15 18.24 4.82
C SER A 510 7.63 18.79 3.47
N LYS A 511 7.67 20.11 3.33
CA LYS A 511 8.09 20.79 2.10
C LYS A 511 9.15 21.84 2.42
N GLY A 512 10.28 21.75 1.75
CA GLY A 512 11.40 22.68 1.87
C GLY A 512 11.87 23.21 0.50
N PRO A 513 12.97 23.95 0.45
CA PRO A 513 13.60 24.37 -0.79
C PRO A 513 14.01 23.20 -1.69
N LEU A 514 14.20 23.47 -2.98
CA LEU A 514 14.86 22.52 -3.88
C LEU A 514 16.29 22.20 -3.41
N PRO A 515 16.75 20.96 -3.57
CA PRO A 515 18.16 20.65 -3.36
C PRO A 515 19.06 21.45 -4.30
N ILE A 516 20.24 21.81 -3.81
CA ILE A 516 21.25 22.54 -4.56
C ILE A 516 22.31 21.55 -5.01
N VAL A 517 22.62 21.52 -6.30
CA VAL A 517 23.72 20.72 -6.84
C VAL A 517 24.88 21.61 -7.23
N THR A 518 26.09 21.22 -6.84
CA THR A 518 27.31 21.95 -7.19
C THR A 518 28.47 21.01 -7.42
N ALA A 519 29.13 21.16 -8.56
CA ALA A 519 30.40 20.51 -8.83
C ALA A 519 31.51 21.12 -7.95
N VAL A 520 32.38 20.27 -7.44
CA VAL A 520 33.59 20.59 -6.69
C VAL A 520 34.73 19.85 -7.36
N THR A 521 35.73 20.59 -7.85
CA THR A 521 36.87 20.03 -8.60
C THR A 521 38.15 20.11 -7.79
N PRO A 522 39.10 19.17 -7.97
CA PRO A 522 40.42 19.26 -7.35
C PRO A 522 41.11 20.59 -7.69
N GLY A 523 41.77 21.20 -6.70
CA GLY A 523 42.53 22.44 -6.87
C GLY A 523 41.73 23.75 -6.94
N ALA A 524 40.39 23.72 -6.90
CA ALA A 524 39.57 24.92 -6.83
C ALA A 524 38.90 25.06 -5.47
N ALA A 525 38.90 26.27 -4.90
CA ALA A 525 38.07 26.58 -3.74
C ALA A 525 36.62 26.80 -4.20
N ARG A 526 35.66 26.37 -3.38
CA ARG A 526 34.23 26.53 -3.65
C ARG A 526 33.51 27.00 -2.40
N THR A 527 32.54 27.89 -2.58
CA THR A 527 31.60 28.29 -1.52
C THR A 527 30.19 28.09 -2.03
N VAL A 528 29.36 27.45 -1.22
CA VAL A 528 27.97 27.14 -1.57
C VAL A 528 27.08 27.66 -0.45
N ASN A 529 26.10 28.47 -0.81
CA ASN A 529 25.17 29.05 0.14
C ASN A 529 23.80 28.41 0.00
N PHE A 530 23.12 28.21 1.11
CA PHE A 530 21.71 27.81 1.13
C PHE A 530 20.96 28.49 2.26
N THR A 531 19.64 28.45 2.19
CA THR A 531 18.74 29.07 3.17
C THR A 531 17.61 28.08 3.46
N SER A 532 17.29 27.90 4.74
CA SER A 532 16.15 27.10 5.17
C SER A 532 14.84 27.86 4.94
N SER A 533 13.72 27.14 4.95
CA SER A 533 12.37 27.71 5.01
C SER A 533 12.15 28.60 6.25
N LEU A 534 12.93 28.39 7.32
CA LEU A 534 12.95 29.23 8.52
C LEU A 534 13.84 30.48 8.39
N GLY A 535 14.44 30.72 7.22
CA GLY A 535 15.29 31.90 6.95
C GLY A 535 16.68 31.85 7.58
N ALA A 536 17.10 30.72 8.18
CA ALA A 536 18.48 30.54 8.60
C ALA A 536 19.34 30.23 7.37
N THR A 537 20.53 30.82 7.31
CA THR A 537 21.43 30.66 6.16
C THR A 537 22.65 29.84 6.54
N ALA A 538 23.21 29.16 5.55
CA ALA A 538 24.40 28.36 5.73
C ALA A 538 25.33 28.52 4.53
N SER A 539 26.63 28.54 4.80
CA SER A 539 27.69 28.60 3.79
C SER A 539 28.64 27.42 3.98
N LEU A 540 28.75 26.58 2.96
CA LEU A 540 29.70 25.48 2.86
C LEU A 540 30.94 25.96 2.11
N MET A 541 32.06 26.13 2.82
CA MET A 541 33.34 26.54 2.23
C MET A 541 34.27 25.34 2.10
N LEU A 542 34.55 24.95 0.86
CA LEU A 542 35.51 23.91 0.50
C LEU A 542 36.82 24.58 0.03
N PRO A 543 37.92 24.49 0.80
CA PRO A 543 39.23 24.96 0.34
C PRO A 543 39.71 24.26 -0.94
N ALA A 544 40.63 24.89 -1.67
CA ALA A 544 41.29 24.26 -2.80
C ALA A 544 42.01 22.98 -2.36
N GLY A 545 41.83 21.90 -3.13
CA GLY A 545 42.43 20.60 -2.83
C GLY A 545 41.71 19.80 -1.74
N SER A 546 40.49 20.16 -1.34
CA SER A 546 39.71 19.38 -0.37
C SER A 546 39.27 18.01 -0.92
N VAL A 547 39.15 17.88 -2.24
CA VAL A 547 38.76 16.64 -2.94
C VAL A 547 39.88 16.21 -3.90
N THR A 548 40.03 14.90 -4.09
CA THR A 548 41.01 14.29 -4.99
C THR A 548 40.47 14.02 -6.39
N GLU A 549 39.15 14.00 -6.54
CA GLU A 549 38.42 13.89 -7.81
C GLU A 549 37.29 14.92 -7.88
N THR A 550 36.69 15.10 -9.06
CA THR A 550 35.52 15.96 -9.21
C THR A 550 34.30 15.27 -8.60
N LEU A 551 33.62 15.95 -7.68
CA LEU A 551 32.40 15.48 -7.03
C LEU A 551 31.25 16.47 -7.26
N ASP A 552 30.05 15.95 -7.49
CA ASP A 552 28.82 16.73 -7.37
C ASP A 552 28.31 16.62 -5.93
N LEU A 553 28.18 17.76 -5.25
CA LEU A 553 27.55 17.82 -3.93
C LEU A 553 26.08 18.16 -4.11
N VAL A 554 25.20 17.34 -3.54
CA VAL A 554 23.76 17.58 -3.44
C VAL A 554 23.47 18.01 -2.01
N ILE A 555 23.07 19.27 -1.83
CA ILE A 555 22.73 19.85 -0.54
C ILE A 555 21.21 19.98 -0.44
N THR A 556 20.62 19.32 0.53
CA THR A 556 19.17 19.28 0.74
C THR A 556 18.83 20.02 2.05
N PRO A 557 18.32 21.26 1.99
CA PRO A 557 17.86 21.95 3.18
C PRO A 557 16.57 21.33 3.74
N ASP A 558 16.30 21.61 5.01
CA ASP A 558 15.07 21.27 5.73
C ASP A 558 14.75 19.77 5.71
N THR A 559 15.76 18.94 5.95
CA THR A 559 15.53 17.50 6.11
C THR A 559 14.79 17.23 7.41
N VAL A 560 13.99 16.16 7.41
CA VAL A 560 13.32 15.69 8.63
C VAL A 560 14.40 15.09 9.52
N THR A 561 14.63 15.71 10.68
CA THR A 561 15.58 15.19 11.66
C THR A 561 15.13 13.83 12.17
N ARG A 562 16.06 12.89 12.25
CA ARG A 562 15.85 11.66 13.02
C ARG A 562 15.68 12.01 14.51
N TYR A 563 14.97 11.18 15.26
CA TYR A 563 14.63 11.47 16.66
C TYR A 563 15.87 11.83 17.49
N ALA A 564 15.72 12.82 18.38
CA ALA A 564 16.78 13.31 19.26
C ALA A 564 17.33 12.15 20.12
N PRO A 565 18.60 11.75 19.96
CA PRO A 565 19.15 10.63 20.72
C PRO A 565 19.29 11.01 22.19
N THR A 566 19.36 10.00 23.04
CA THR A 566 19.70 10.16 24.47
C THR A 566 20.95 11.04 24.60
N GLY A 567 20.82 12.19 25.24
CA GLY A 567 21.93 13.11 25.52
C GLY A 567 22.06 14.34 24.62
N PHE A 568 21.23 14.49 23.57
CA PHE A 568 21.18 15.72 22.77
C PHE A 568 19.76 16.29 22.66
N LEU A 569 19.67 17.62 22.60
CA LEU A 569 18.46 18.35 22.19
C LEU A 569 18.69 18.91 20.79
N LEU A 570 17.72 18.78 19.90
CA LEU A 570 17.77 19.30 18.54
C LEU A 570 17.00 20.62 18.43
N GLY A 571 17.50 21.52 17.57
CA GLY A 571 16.79 22.70 17.12
C GLY A 571 15.97 22.38 15.88
N ASN A 572 15.58 23.42 15.13
CA ASN A 572 14.70 23.29 13.97
C ASN A 572 15.46 23.39 12.63
N LEU A 573 16.79 23.46 12.65
CA LEU A 573 17.62 23.52 11.46
C LEU A 573 18.30 22.17 11.21
N ALA A 574 17.94 21.54 10.09
CA ALA A 574 18.59 20.35 9.58
C ALA A 574 18.74 20.40 8.07
N PHE A 575 19.77 19.74 7.56
CA PHE A 575 20.07 19.65 6.14
C PHE A 575 20.94 18.42 5.88
N ASP A 576 20.88 17.89 4.67
CA ASP A 576 21.70 16.76 4.26
C ASP A 576 22.65 17.18 3.15
N ILE A 577 23.86 16.64 3.16
CA ILE A 577 24.85 16.83 2.10
C ILE A 577 25.30 15.45 1.63
N GLN A 578 25.15 15.18 0.34
CA GLN A 578 25.58 13.94 -0.28
C GLN A 578 26.57 14.24 -1.41
N ALA A 579 27.51 13.32 -1.65
CA ALA A 579 28.49 13.43 -2.73
C ALA A 579 28.24 12.38 -3.81
N TYR A 580 28.50 12.76 -5.05
CA TYR A 580 28.35 11.93 -6.23
C TYR A 580 29.57 12.03 -7.14
N SER A 581 30.00 10.92 -7.71
CA SER A 581 31.00 10.85 -8.78
C SER A 581 30.36 10.17 -9.98
N ASN A 582 30.30 10.88 -11.11
CA ASN A 582 29.62 10.42 -12.33
C ASN A 582 28.20 9.89 -12.08
N GLY A 583 27.40 10.62 -11.28
CA GLY A 583 26.03 10.25 -10.93
C GLY A 583 25.89 9.15 -9.87
N SER A 584 26.96 8.44 -9.51
CA SER A 584 26.95 7.39 -8.49
C SER A 584 27.25 7.97 -7.11
N PRO A 585 26.53 7.57 -6.04
CA PRO A 585 26.78 8.07 -4.70
C PRO A 585 28.17 7.65 -4.22
N VAL A 586 28.90 8.58 -3.58
CA VAL A 586 30.18 8.35 -2.94
C VAL A 586 29.95 8.29 -1.43
N PRO A 587 29.83 7.10 -0.82
CA PRO A 587 29.62 6.99 0.62
C PRO A 587 30.88 7.43 1.37
N ASN A 588 30.70 8.22 2.43
CA ASN A 588 31.79 8.70 3.29
C ASN A 588 32.97 9.31 2.53
N PRO A 589 32.76 10.35 1.70
CA PRO A 589 33.83 10.97 0.94
C PRO A 589 34.91 11.49 1.90
N THR A 590 36.17 11.21 1.59
CA THR A 590 37.30 11.68 2.38
C THR A 590 37.77 13.03 1.86
N PHE A 591 37.80 14.02 2.75
CA PHE A 591 38.34 15.34 2.42
C PHE A 591 39.78 15.46 2.88
N THR A 592 40.67 15.89 1.99
CA THR A 592 42.09 16.11 2.32
C THR A 592 42.26 17.28 3.29
N ASN A 593 41.37 18.28 3.20
CA ASN A 593 41.28 19.41 4.11
C ASN A 593 39.85 19.48 4.68
N PRO A 594 39.66 19.83 5.96
CA PRO A 594 38.34 20.03 6.53
C PRO A 594 37.52 21.06 5.75
N ILE A 595 36.24 20.77 5.52
CA ILE A 595 35.27 21.70 4.98
C ILE A 595 34.76 22.58 6.12
N THR A 596 34.58 23.88 5.90
CA THR A 596 33.98 24.74 6.93
C THR A 596 32.51 25.00 6.61
N ILE A 597 31.62 24.59 7.52
CA ILE A 597 30.21 24.98 7.50
C ILE A 597 30.05 26.20 8.39
N THR A 598 29.56 27.31 7.84
CA THR A 598 29.19 28.52 8.58
C THR A 598 27.66 28.64 8.61
N LEU A 599 27.07 28.51 9.79
CA LEU A 599 25.63 28.68 10.02
C LEU A 599 25.36 30.08 10.57
N HIS A 600 24.43 30.79 9.94
CA HIS A 600 23.81 32.00 10.47
C HIS A 600 22.42 31.63 10.96
N TYR A 601 22.30 31.40 12.27
CA TYR A 601 21.06 30.95 12.89
C TYR A 601 20.17 32.13 13.30
N ASN A 602 18.88 31.86 13.49
CA ASN A 602 17.90 32.78 14.03
C ASN A 602 17.08 32.06 15.12
N GLU A 603 16.22 32.80 15.84
CA GLU A 603 15.41 32.23 16.93
C GLU A 603 14.54 31.05 16.48
N GLN A 604 14.00 31.10 15.26
CA GLN A 604 13.17 30.02 14.71
C GLN A 604 13.98 28.73 14.49
N ALA A 605 15.20 28.86 13.98
CA ALA A 605 16.13 27.74 13.79
C ALA A 605 16.68 27.20 15.12
N LEU A 606 16.86 28.05 16.13
CA LEU A 606 17.29 27.64 17.46
C LEU A 606 16.20 26.88 18.21
N GLY A 607 14.95 27.30 18.13
CA GLY A 607 13.90 26.75 18.98
C GLY A 607 14.22 26.98 20.47
N MET A 608 14.40 25.89 21.22
CA MET A 608 14.76 25.95 22.66
C MET A 608 16.28 25.86 22.93
N LEU A 609 17.11 25.86 21.89
CA LEU A 609 18.56 25.74 22.07
C LEU A 609 19.19 27.00 22.67
N ASN A 610 20.14 26.80 23.57
CA ASN A 610 21.03 27.83 24.11
C ASN A 610 22.15 28.13 23.12
N LYS A 611 22.17 29.38 22.62
CA LYS A 611 23.16 29.84 21.64
C LYS A 611 24.63 29.69 22.06
N ASN A 612 24.91 29.57 23.36
CA ASN A 612 26.28 29.39 23.87
C ASN A 612 26.79 27.94 23.77
N GLU A 613 25.89 26.96 23.59
CA GLU A 613 26.20 25.52 23.68
C GLU A 613 25.96 24.77 22.35
N LEU A 614 25.62 25.50 21.29
CA LEU A 614 25.21 24.91 20.00
C LEU A 614 26.25 23.95 19.43
N ARG A 615 25.83 22.79 18.96
CA ARG A 615 26.66 21.87 18.18
C ARG A 615 26.05 21.70 16.81
N LEU A 616 26.89 21.46 15.83
CA LEU A 616 26.44 20.84 14.61
C LEU A 616 26.61 19.34 14.78
N LEU A 617 25.50 18.62 14.72
CA LEU A 617 25.49 17.18 14.85
C LEU A 617 25.41 16.55 13.46
N TRP A 618 26.00 15.37 13.29
CA TRP A 618 25.88 14.57 12.07
C TRP A 618 25.32 13.19 12.39
N TRP A 619 24.52 12.62 11.49
CA TRP A 619 24.00 11.26 11.62
C TRP A 619 25.03 10.23 11.13
N ASN A 620 25.48 9.33 12.00
CA ASN A 620 26.48 8.31 11.65
C ASN A 620 25.87 7.02 11.05
N GLY A 621 24.55 6.95 10.89
CA GLY A 621 23.80 5.74 10.52
C GLY A 621 22.96 5.15 11.66
N SER A 622 23.29 5.47 12.91
CA SER A 622 22.67 4.90 14.12
C SER A 622 22.32 5.93 15.20
N SER A 623 23.10 7.00 15.31
CA SER A 623 22.94 8.07 16.28
C SER A 623 23.50 9.38 15.73
N TYR A 624 23.10 10.50 16.33
CA TYR A 624 23.79 11.76 16.10
C TYR A 624 25.06 11.86 16.96
N GLU A 625 26.12 12.40 16.37
CA GLU A 625 27.38 12.72 17.03
C GLU A 625 27.80 14.16 16.70
N ASP A 626 28.79 14.70 17.40
CA ASP A 626 29.37 16.00 17.06
C ASP A 626 30.07 15.93 15.69
N ALA A 627 29.68 16.80 14.75
CA ALA A 627 30.20 16.82 13.39
C ALA A 627 31.62 17.40 13.30
N ALA A 628 32.08 18.11 14.35
CA ALA A 628 33.31 18.87 14.28
C ALA A 628 34.55 17.95 14.31
N CYS A 629 35.42 18.10 13.30
CA CYS A 629 36.77 17.50 13.31
C CYS A 629 37.86 18.51 13.71
N GLY A 630 37.46 19.64 14.31
CA GLY A 630 38.33 20.71 14.77
C GLY A 630 37.60 21.67 15.71
N ALA A 631 38.22 22.81 16.02
CA ALA A 631 37.64 23.78 16.94
C ALA A 631 36.47 24.55 16.31
N TYR A 632 35.39 24.72 17.07
CA TYR A 632 34.28 25.61 16.74
C TYR A 632 34.70 27.08 16.78
N VAL A 633 34.12 27.91 15.90
CA VAL A 633 34.11 29.37 16.05
C VAL A 633 32.69 29.82 16.35
N ARG A 634 32.49 30.51 17.48
CA ARG A 634 31.19 30.99 17.94
C ARG A 634 31.18 32.50 17.99
N ASN A 635 30.22 33.12 17.32
CA ASN A 635 29.93 34.54 17.46
C ASN A 635 28.45 34.70 17.81
N THR A 636 28.14 34.71 19.11
CA THR A 636 26.77 34.73 19.65
C THR A 636 26.10 36.11 19.59
N SER A 637 26.85 37.17 19.27
CA SER A 637 26.28 38.50 18.97
C SER A 637 25.93 38.65 17.50
N GLY A 638 26.66 37.95 16.60
CA GLY A 638 26.36 37.87 15.17
C GLY A 638 25.48 36.67 14.78
N ASN A 639 25.09 35.83 15.73
CA ASN A 639 24.37 34.57 15.52
C ASN A 639 25.06 33.61 14.53
N ILE A 640 26.38 33.45 14.66
CA ILE A 640 27.20 32.61 13.77
C ILE A 640 27.79 31.42 14.53
N LEU A 641 27.72 30.25 13.91
CA LEU A 641 28.42 29.03 14.29
C LEU A 641 29.25 28.53 13.10
N GLN A 642 30.57 28.49 13.21
CA GLN A 642 31.43 27.87 12.18
C GLN A 642 31.99 26.56 12.69
N VAL A 643 31.90 25.53 11.85
CA VAL A 643 32.23 24.15 12.18
C VAL A 643 33.10 23.54 11.08
N PRO A 644 34.35 23.13 11.39
CA PRO A 644 35.14 22.32 10.47
C PRO A 644 34.61 20.88 10.49
N VAL A 645 34.19 20.36 9.34
CA VAL A 645 33.65 19.01 9.16
C VAL A 645 34.51 18.21 8.18
N CYS A 646 34.60 16.90 8.43
CA CYS A 646 35.43 15.99 7.64
C CYS A 646 34.62 14.85 6.99
N HIS A 647 33.30 14.91 7.14
CA HIS A 647 32.33 13.93 6.64
C HIS A 647 31.15 14.68 6.04
N LEU A 648 30.41 14.00 5.16
CA LEU A 648 29.10 14.44 4.70
C LEU A 648 28.04 13.48 5.23
N SER A 649 26.90 14.01 5.65
CA SER A 649 25.72 13.25 6.07
C SER A 649 24.55 14.23 6.23
N GLU A 650 23.51 13.73 6.89
CA GLU A 650 22.46 14.53 7.52
C GLU A 650 23.04 15.25 8.74
N PHE A 651 22.91 16.57 8.75
CA PHE A 651 23.30 17.46 9.83
C PHE A 651 22.09 18.06 10.52
N ALA A 652 22.21 18.27 11.83
CA ALA A 652 21.22 18.97 12.63
C ALA A 652 21.88 19.93 13.62
N LEU A 653 21.32 21.12 13.78
CA LEU A 653 21.70 22.03 14.86
C LEU A 653 21.16 21.47 16.18
N GLY A 654 22.01 21.36 17.19
CA GLY A 654 21.63 20.81 18.49
C GLY A 654 22.44 21.36 19.64
N GLN A 655 22.30 20.74 20.80
CA GLN A 655 23.14 20.96 21.99
C GLN A 655 23.11 19.72 22.88
N ILE A 656 23.97 19.64 23.88
CA ILE A 656 23.90 18.57 24.89
C ILE A 656 22.61 18.74 25.70
N ALA A 657 21.84 17.66 25.87
CA ALA A 657 20.66 17.67 26.70
C ALA A 657 21.06 17.83 28.17
N HIS A 658 20.51 18.85 28.83
CA HIS A 658 20.66 19.08 30.26
C HIS A 658 19.30 18.90 30.95
N GLU A 659 19.23 18.07 31.99
CA GLU A 659 18.06 18.04 32.87
C GLU A 659 18.11 19.25 33.80
N VAL A 660 17.29 20.26 33.53
CA VAL A 660 17.17 21.44 34.40
C VAL A 660 15.92 21.28 35.25
N TYR A 661 16.11 20.94 36.53
CA TYR A 661 15.04 20.88 37.51
C TYR A 661 14.66 22.30 37.95
N LEU A 662 13.59 22.85 37.39
CA LEU A 662 13.07 24.15 37.81
C LEU A 662 12.13 23.98 39.02
N PRO A 663 12.38 24.65 40.16
CA PRO A 663 11.45 24.63 41.28
C PRO A 663 10.16 25.35 40.90
N LEU A 664 9.03 24.64 40.99
CA LEU A 664 7.70 25.20 40.77
C LEU A 664 7.25 25.96 42.03
N ALA A 665 7.25 27.28 41.98
CA ALA A 665 6.72 28.12 43.05
C ALA A 665 5.28 28.54 42.70
N LEU A 666 4.29 27.81 43.24
CA LEU A 666 2.89 28.16 43.13
C LEU A 666 2.48 29.04 44.32
N ARG A 667 1.78 30.15 44.05
CA ARG A 667 1.14 30.98 45.09
C ARG A 667 -0.37 30.81 45.00
N HIS A 668 -0.99 30.73 46.16
CA HIS A 668 -2.43 30.54 46.33
C HIS A 668 -3.19 31.86 46.30
#